data_AF-A0A8D1WJ74-F1
#
_entry.id   AF-A0A8D1WJ74-F1
#
_cell.length_a   1.000
_cell.length_b   1.000
_cell.length_c   1.000
_cell.angle_alpha   90.00
_cell.angle_beta   90.00
_cell.angle_gamma   90.00
#
_symmetry.space_group_name_H-M   'P 1'
#
loop_
_entity.id
_entity.type
_entity.pdbx_description
1 polymer ?
#
loop_
_entity_poly.entity_id
_entity_poly.type
_entity_poly.pdbx_seq_one_letter_code
_entity_poly.pdbx_strand_id
1 'polypeptide(L)'
;FSSLRFEKPPVLLFSLDGFRAEYLHTWGGLLPVISKLKTCGTYTKNMRPVYPTKTFPNHYSIVTGLYPESHGIIDNKMYDPKMNANFALKTKEKFNPEWYKGEPIWLTAKYQGVKSGTFFWPGSDVKINGILPDLYKIYNGSVPFEERILAVLKWLQLPKDERPHFYTLYLEEPDSSGHSYGPVSSEVIRALQRVDDMVGMLMDGLKELNLHRCLNLILISDHGMEQGSCKKYVYLNKYLGDIKNVKVVYGPAARLRPSDVPDKYYSFNYEGIAKNLSCQEPNQHFKPYLKHFLPKRLHFAKSDRIEPLTFYLDPQWQLALNPSERKYCGGGFHGSDNAFSNMQALFIGYGPGFKHSIEVDPFENIEVYNLMCDLLNLTPAPNNGTHGSLNHLLKNPVYTPKHPKEVHSLVQCPFTRAPQENLDCSCDPSILPIVDFQTQLNLTMAEEKVIKRGTLPYGRPRVLQKNSTVCLLYQHQFVSGYSHDLLMPLWTSYTVDRNDSFSAEDFSNCLYQDLRIPLSPIHKCSFYKNNAKLSYGFLSPPQLNKGSSQVYSEALLTTNMVPMYQSFQVIWHYLHGTLLQRYAEERNGINVVSGPVFDSDYDGRYDSLETLKQNSRTIRNQEILIPTHFFIVLTSCKNTSQIPSQCENLDTLAFILPHRTDNSESCAHGKHESSWVEELLRLHRARITDVEHITGLSFYQERKEPISDILKLKTQLPPFNQED
;
A
#
# COMPACT_ATOMS: atom_id res chain seq x y z
N PHE A 1 -40.20 -16.64 -24.80
CA PHE A 1 -39.19 -15.56 -24.85
C PHE A 1 -39.27 -14.54 -23.70
N SER A 2 -40.27 -14.55 -22.80
CA SER A 2 -40.30 -13.65 -21.62
C SER A 2 -39.52 -14.12 -20.39
N SER A 3 -39.04 -15.38 -20.37
CA SER A 3 -38.47 -16.04 -19.19
C SER A 3 -36.98 -15.76 -18.90
N LEU A 4 -36.23 -15.20 -19.87
CA LEU A 4 -34.78 -14.96 -19.72
C LEU A 4 -34.42 -13.58 -19.19
N ARG A 5 -35.39 -12.66 -18.98
CA ARG A 5 -35.10 -11.30 -18.48
C ARG A 5 -34.55 -11.36 -17.06
N PHE A 6 -33.47 -10.63 -16.83
CA PHE A 6 -32.97 -10.33 -15.49
C PHE A 6 -33.58 -9.00 -15.03
N GLU A 7 -34.11 -8.96 -13.81
CA GLU A 7 -34.55 -7.71 -13.18
C GLU A 7 -33.35 -6.82 -12.84
N LYS A 8 -32.22 -7.45 -12.48
CA LYS A 8 -30.93 -6.81 -12.28
C LYS A 8 -29.86 -7.51 -13.13
N PRO A 9 -29.08 -6.78 -13.94
CA PRO A 9 -27.91 -7.29 -14.64
C PRO A 9 -27.06 -8.27 -13.82
N PRO A 10 -26.78 -9.50 -14.30
CA PRO A 10 -25.80 -10.36 -13.66
C PRO A 10 -24.38 -9.82 -13.85
N VAL A 11 -23.46 -10.21 -12.98
CA VAL A 11 -22.03 -9.93 -13.07
C VAL A 11 -21.27 -11.22 -13.36
N LEU A 12 -20.44 -11.23 -14.40
CA LEU A 12 -19.48 -12.29 -14.70
C LEU A 12 -18.07 -11.77 -14.50
N LEU A 13 -17.34 -12.40 -13.58
CA LEU A 13 -15.93 -12.19 -13.34
C LEU A 13 -15.13 -13.24 -14.13
N PHE A 14 -14.45 -12.80 -15.18
CA PHE A 14 -13.73 -13.68 -16.10
C PHE A 14 -12.22 -13.45 -15.98
N SER A 15 -11.51 -14.39 -15.38
CA SER A 15 -10.06 -14.33 -15.18
C SER A 15 -9.29 -15.06 -16.29
N LEU A 16 -8.28 -14.38 -16.84
CA LEU A 16 -7.24 -14.94 -17.70
C LEU A 16 -5.91 -14.92 -16.91
N ASP A 17 -5.50 -16.09 -16.40
CA ASP A 17 -4.34 -16.20 -15.50
C ASP A 17 -3.05 -15.68 -16.16
N GLY A 18 -2.26 -14.88 -15.44
CA GLY A 18 -0.97 -14.39 -15.92
C GLY A 18 -1.02 -13.48 -17.16
N PHE A 19 -2.20 -12.97 -17.52
CA PHE A 19 -2.34 -11.96 -18.56
C PHE A 19 -1.75 -10.63 -18.06
N ARG A 20 -0.47 -10.39 -18.33
CA ARG A 20 0.18 -9.11 -17.99
C ARG A 20 -0.43 -7.98 -18.80
N ALA A 21 -0.60 -6.82 -18.18
CA ALA A 21 -1.21 -5.64 -18.80
C ALA A 21 -0.55 -5.26 -20.14
N GLU A 22 0.78 -5.38 -20.22
CA GLU A 22 1.55 -5.09 -21.43
C GLU A 22 1.14 -5.93 -22.65
N TYR A 23 0.61 -7.15 -22.47
CA TYR A 23 0.16 -7.94 -23.61
C TYR A 23 -0.91 -7.22 -24.43
N LEU A 24 -1.83 -6.49 -23.79
CA LEU A 24 -2.83 -5.71 -24.51
C LEU A 24 -2.26 -4.40 -25.07
N HIS A 25 -1.23 -3.84 -24.44
CA HIS A 25 -0.54 -2.64 -24.94
C HIS A 25 0.18 -2.93 -26.26
N THR A 26 0.90 -4.04 -26.33
CA THR A 26 1.76 -4.40 -27.45
C THR A 26 1.02 -5.25 -28.49
N TRP A 27 0.26 -6.24 -28.05
CA TRP A 27 -0.38 -7.22 -28.94
C TRP A 27 -1.87 -6.97 -29.16
N GLY A 28 -2.42 -5.84 -28.70
CA GLY A 28 -3.84 -5.52 -28.86
C GLY A 28 -4.35 -5.56 -30.32
N GLY A 29 -3.48 -5.29 -31.30
CA GLY A 29 -3.80 -5.45 -32.72
C GLY A 29 -4.05 -6.89 -33.18
N LEU A 30 -3.60 -7.89 -32.42
CA LEU A 30 -3.81 -9.31 -32.66
C LEU A 30 -5.00 -9.89 -31.85
N LEU A 31 -5.61 -9.07 -30.98
CA LEU A 31 -6.63 -9.47 -30.02
C LEU A 31 -7.91 -8.64 -30.25
N PRO A 32 -8.61 -8.84 -31.38
CA PRO A 32 -9.72 -7.98 -31.79
C PRO A 32 -10.88 -7.97 -30.80
N VAL A 33 -11.20 -9.08 -30.13
CA VAL A 33 -12.33 -9.13 -29.20
C VAL A 33 -12.03 -8.36 -27.92
N ILE A 34 -10.90 -8.63 -27.28
CA ILE A 34 -10.46 -7.96 -26.05
C ILE A 34 -10.24 -6.47 -26.33
N SER A 35 -9.65 -6.11 -27.48
CA SER A 35 -9.51 -4.71 -27.92
C SER A 35 -10.87 -4.02 -28.14
N LYS A 36 -11.88 -4.75 -28.64
CA LYS A 36 -13.24 -4.22 -28.74
C LYS A 36 -13.88 -4.00 -27.37
N LEU A 37 -13.71 -4.92 -26.42
CA LEU A 37 -14.17 -4.71 -25.04
C LEU A 37 -13.49 -3.51 -24.39
N LYS A 38 -12.18 -3.34 -24.58
CA LYS A 38 -11.42 -2.16 -24.13
C LYS A 38 -12.03 -0.86 -24.68
N THR A 39 -12.21 -0.79 -26.00
CA THR A 39 -12.68 0.44 -26.68
C THR A 39 -14.16 0.76 -26.42
N CYS A 40 -14.99 -0.26 -26.18
CA CYS A 40 -16.41 -0.10 -25.89
C CYS A 40 -16.73 -0.06 -24.38
N GLY A 41 -15.76 -0.36 -23.52
CA GLY A 41 -15.93 -0.50 -22.07
C GLY A 41 -15.18 0.56 -21.26
N THR A 42 -14.90 0.21 -20.02
CA THR A 42 -14.05 0.94 -19.08
C THR A 42 -12.76 0.16 -18.87
N TYR A 43 -11.62 0.78 -19.11
CA TYR A 43 -10.31 0.12 -19.12
C TYR A 43 -9.32 0.90 -18.25
N THR A 44 -8.40 0.19 -17.60
CA THR A 44 -7.17 0.79 -17.05
C THR A 44 -5.97 0.15 -17.72
N LYS A 45 -4.95 0.97 -18.03
CA LYS A 45 -3.67 0.44 -18.53
C LYS A 45 -3.03 -0.54 -17.57
N ASN A 46 -3.21 -0.37 -16.26
CA ASN A 46 -2.62 -1.24 -15.28
C ASN A 46 -3.60 -1.42 -14.11
N MET A 47 -4.00 -2.65 -13.83
CA MET A 47 -4.55 -3.00 -12.52
C MET A 47 -3.41 -3.54 -11.66
N ARG A 48 -3.24 -2.99 -10.45
CA ARG A 48 -2.18 -3.44 -9.55
C ARG A 48 -2.64 -4.69 -8.78
N PRO A 49 -1.89 -5.79 -8.82
CA PRO A 49 -2.13 -6.95 -7.97
C PRO A 49 -1.77 -6.70 -6.49
N VAL A 50 -2.11 -7.62 -5.61
CA VAL A 50 -1.54 -7.72 -4.25
C VAL A 50 -0.19 -8.44 -4.28
N TYR A 51 0.64 -8.20 -3.27
CA TYR A 51 1.88 -8.93 -3.06
C TYR A 51 1.67 -10.16 -2.14
N PRO A 52 2.30 -11.31 -2.44
CA PRO A 52 3.06 -11.61 -3.64
C PRO A 52 2.15 -11.77 -4.86
N THR A 53 2.67 -11.43 -6.04
CA THR A 53 1.93 -11.46 -7.31
C THR A 53 1.75 -12.89 -7.84
N LYS A 54 1.01 -13.70 -7.07
CA LYS A 54 0.73 -15.13 -7.28
C LYS A 54 -0.77 -15.39 -7.43
N THR A 55 -1.09 -16.51 -8.07
CA THR A 55 -2.44 -16.91 -8.45
C THR A 55 -3.45 -16.93 -7.30
N PHE A 56 -3.25 -17.75 -6.28
CA PHE A 56 -4.23 -17.89 -5.20
C PHE A 56 -4.40 -16.63 -4.36
N PRO A 57 -3.31 -15.92 -3.94
CA PRO A 57 -3.45 -14.65 -3.24
C PRO A 57 -4.30 -13.65 -4.00
N ASN A 58 -4.00 -13.42 -5.28
CA ASN A 58 -4.65 -12.38 -6.07
C ASN A 58 -6.10 -12.72 -6.42
N HIS A 59 -6.38 -13.94 -6.88
CA HIS A 59 -7.75 -14.36 -7.15
C HIS A 59 -8.63 -14.28 -5.90
N TYR A 60 -8.10 -14.63 -4.73
CA TYR A 60 -8.86 -14.57 -3.48
C TYR A 60 -8.99 -13.14 -2.95
N SER A 61 -7.98 -12.27 -3.13
CA SER A 61 -8.07 -10.83 -2.88
C SER A 61 -9.16 -10.16 -3.73
N ILE A 62 -9.25 -10.46 -5.03
CA ILE A 62 -10.27 -9.90 -5.94
C ILE A 62 -11.69 -10.14 -5.42
N VAL A 63 -11.96 -11.34 -4.88
CA VAL A 63 -13.31 -11.72 -4.42
C VAL A 63 -13.57 -11.43 -2.95
N THR A 64 -12.58 -10.95 -2.18
CA THR A 64 -12.76 -10.59 -0.76
C THR A 64 -12.48 -9.12 -0.47
N GLY A 65 -11.78 -8.43 -1.37
CA GLY A 65 -11.28 -7.07 -1.16
C GLY A 65 -10.22 -6.97 -0.07
N LEU A 66 -9.64 -8.09 0.37
CA LEU A 66 -8.69 -8.15 1.48
C LEU A 66 -7.26 -8.31 0.97
N TYR A 67 -6.28 -7.88 1.78
CA TYR A 67 -4.88 -8.24 1.58
C TYR A 67 -4.61 -9.71 1.97
N PRO A 68 -3.57 -10.36 1.39
CA PRO A 68 -3.19 -11.73 1.73
C PRO A 68 -2.92 -11.97 3.21
N GLU A 69 -2.31 -11.01 3.89
CA GLU A 69 -2.07 -11.10 5.33
C GLU A 69 -3.37 -11.17 6.17
N SER A 70 -4.49 -10.71 5.62
CA SER A 70 -5.81 -10.71 6.27
C SER A 70 -6.67 -11.90 5.85
N HIS A 71 -6.74 -12.21 4.56
CA HIS A 71 -7.56 -13.33 4.06
C HIS A 71 -6.89 -14.70 4.20
N GLY A 72 -5.61 -14.73 4.59
CA GLY A 72 -4.88 -15.93 5.02
C GLY A 72 -4.27 -16.78 3.90
N ILE A 73 -4.53 -16.47 2.64
CA ILE A 73 -3.97 -17.18 1.48
C ILE A 73 -2.77 -16.38 0.98
N ILE A 74 -1.60 -16.59 1.58
CA ILE A 74 -0.42 -15.73 1.34
C ILE A 74 0.44 -16.16 0.15
N ASP A 75 0.27 -17.39 -0.34
CA ASP A 75 0.92 -17.93 -1.54
C ASP A 75 0.20 -19.23 -1.97
N ASN A 76 0.55 -19.77 -3.13
CA ASN A 76 0.15 -21.09 -3.61
C ASN A 76 0.76 -22.23 -2.74
N LYS A 77 1.76 -21.93 -1.90
CA LYS A 77 2.40 -22.83 -0.93
C LYS A 77 2.73 -22.08 0.36
N MET A 78 2.24 -22.56 1.49
CA MET A 78 2.46 -21.91 2.79
C MET A 78 2.44 -22.92 3.95
N TYR A 79 2.99 -22.52 5.08
CA TYR A 79 2.96 -23.28 6.34
C TYR A 79 2.28 -22.43 7.40
N ASP A 80 1.43 -23.04 8.22
CA ASP A 80 0.80 -22.39 9.37
C ASP A 80 1.34 -23.03 10.65
N PRO A 81 2.04 -22.28 11.52
CA PRO A 81 2.61 -22.84 12.75
C PRO A 81 1.55 -23.20 13.80
N LYS A 82 0.37 -22.58 13.77
CA LYS A 82 -0.74 -22.85 14.70
C LYS A 82 -1.51 -24.11 14.30
N MET A 83 -1.71 -24.30 13.00
CA MET A 83 -2.31 -25.54 12.47
C MET A 83 -1.30 -26.69 12.34
N ASN A 84 0.00 -26.37 12.40
CA ASN A 84 1.10 -27.26 12.06
C ASN A 84 0.90 -28.02 10.73
N ALA A 85 0.41 -27.31 9.71
CA ALA A 85 0.01 -27.88 8.43
C ALA A 85 0.66 -27.13 7.25
N ASN A 86 0.83 -27.81 6.11
CA ASN A 86 1.35 -27.20 4.88
C ASN A 86 0.24 -27.16 3.83
N PHE A 87 -0.09 -25.96 3.37
CA PHE A 87 -0.98 -25.76 2.23
C PHE A 87 -0.23 -25.88 0.91
N ALA A 88 -0.82 -26.56 -0.06
CA ALA A 88 -0.42 -26.52 -1.46
C ALA A 88 -1.58 -26.91 -2.37
N LEU A 89 -1.58 -26.41 -3.60
CA LEU A 89 -2.72 -26.57 -4.53
C LEU A 89 -3.05 -28.03 -4.88
N LYS A 90 -2.06 -28.92 -4.79
CA LYS A 90 -2.16 -30.35 -5.13
C LYS A 90 -2.35 -31.27 -3.91
N THR A 91 -2.64 -30.72 -2.73
CA THR A 91 -2.85 -31.50 -1.51
C THR A 91 -4.30 -31.39 -1.03
N LYS A 92 -4.71 -32.29 -0.12
CA LYS A 92 -6.04 -32.25 0.50
C LYS A 92 -6.27 -30.98 1.32
N GLU A 93 -5.19 -30.36 1.83
CA GLU A 93 -5.25 -29.08 2.56
C GLU A 93 -5.84 -27.94 1.73
N LYS A 94 -5.81 -28.02 0.40
CA LYS A 94 -6.53 -27.08 -0.48
C LYS A 94 -8.01 -26.96 -0.11
N PHE A 95 -8.64 -28.03 0.37
CA PHE A 95 -10.06 -28.06 0.70
C PHE A 95 -10.36 -27.79 2.18
N ASN A 96 -9.34 -27.52 3.01
CA ASN A 96 -9.52 -27.21 4.41
C ASN A 96 -9.96 -25.74 4.59
N PRO A 97 -11.17 -25.45 5.13
CA PRO A 97 -11.67 -24.09 5.29
C PRO A 97 -10.82 -23.21 6.21
N GLU A 98 -10.01 -23.79 7.10
CA GLU A 98 -9.17 -23.02 8.02
C GLU A 98 -8.14 -22.14 7.29
N TRP A 99 -7.78 -22.45 6.05
CA TRP A 99 -6.91 -21.62 5.23
C TRP A 99 -7.59 -20.34 4.72
N TYR A 100 -8.90 -20.38 4.50
CA TYR A 100 -9.65 -19.33 3.80
C TYR A 100 -10.36 -18.42 4.80
N LYS A 101 -9.80 -17.24 5.05
CA LYS A 101 -10.41 -16.21 5.92
C LYS A 101 -11.16 -15.18 5.10
N GLY A 102 -11.80 -14.22 5.78
CA GLY A 102 -12.61 -13.19 5.12
C GLY A 102 -13.90 -13.73 4.53
N GLU A 103 -14.58 -12.89 3.75
CA GLU A 103 -15.87 -13.20 3.13
C GLU A 103 -15.77 -13.04 1.62
N PRO A 104 -15.67 -14.12 0.84
CA PRO A 104 -15.70 -14.02 -0.61
C PRO A 104 -17.10 -13.61 -1.09
N ILE A 105 -17.17 -12.90 -2.21
CA ILE A 105 -18.42 -12.29 -2.69
C ILE A 105 -19.58 -13.26 -2.89
N TRP A 106 -19.34 -14.54 -3.19
CA TRP A 106 -20.41 -15.53 -3.27
C TRP A 106 -21.07 -15.82 -1.91
N LEU A 107 -20.35 -15.68 -0.79
CA LEU A 107 -20.94 -15.69 0.56
C LEU A 107 -21.74 -14.41 0.81
N THR A 108 -21.17 -13.25 0.48
CA THR A 108 -21.86 -11.94 0.60
C THR A 108 -23.18 -11.92 -0.18
N ALA A 109 -23.17 -12.47 -1.40
CA ALA A 109 -24.33 -12.68 -2.24
C ALA A 109 -25.33 -13.62 -1.57
N LYS A 110 -24.86 -14.78 -1.06
CA LYS A 110 -25.71 -15.78 -0.42
C LYS A 110 -26.45 -15.23 0.80
N TYR A 111 -25.77 -14.48 1.67
CA TYR A 111 -26.37 -13.85 2.85
C TYR A 111 -27.43 -12.80 2.50
N GLN A 112 -27.39 -12.25 1.29
CA GLN A 112 -28.32 -11.24 0.79
C GLN A 112 -29.30 -11.81 -0.26
N GLY A 113 -29.44 -13.15 -0.31
CA GLY A 113 -30.44 -13.82 -1.16
C GLY A 113 -30.10 -13.90 -2.64
N VAL A 114 -28.84 -13.66 -3.01
CA VAL A 114 -28.34 -13.67 -4.40
C VAL A 114 -27.58 -14.98 -4.68
N LYS A 115 -27.95 -15.67 -5.76
CA LYS A 115 -27.32 -16.93 -6.17
C LYS A 115 -26.01 -16.72 -6.93
N SER A 116 -25.09 -17.67 -6.80
CA SER A 116 -23.75 -17.64 -7.40
C SER A 116 -23.41 -18.91 -8.19
N GLY A 117 -22.71 -18.75 -9.31
CA GLY A 117 -22.29 -19.85 -10.20
C GLY A 117 -20.83 -19.74 -10.60
N THR A 118 -19.96 -20.55 -10.01
CA THR A 118 -18.50 -20.44 -10.16
C THR A 118 -17.93 -21.57 -11.01
N PHE A 119 -17.53 -21.28 -12.24
CA PHE A 119 -16.77 -22.22 -13.06
C PHE A 119 -15.27 -21.99 -12.84
N PHE A 120 -14.79 -22.61 -11.76
CA PHE A 120 -13.46 -22.45 -11.18
C PHE A 120 -13.20 -21.06 -10.60
N TRP A 121 -12.75 -21.04 -9.34
CA TRP A 121 -12.16 -19.89 -8.67
C TRP A 121 -11.50 -20.39 -7.37
N PRO A 122 -10.31 -19.89 -6.97
CA PRO A 122 -9.72 -20.20 -5.67
C PRO A 122 -10.69 -19.95 -4.51
N GLY A 123 -10.96 -20.99 -3.70
CA GLY A 123 -11.90 -20.94 -2.58
C GLY A 123 -13.36 -21.29 -2.93
N SER A 124 -13.76 -21.30 -4.20
CA SER A 124 -15.15 -21.62 -4.59
C SER A 124 -15.52 -23.09 -4.41
N ASP A 125 -14.53 -24.00 -4.38
CA ASP A 125 -14.71 -25.43 -4.11
C ASP A 125 -14.41 -25.79 -2.64
N VAL A 126 -14.47 -24.80 -1.74
CA VAL A 126 -14.23 -24.94 -0.29
C VAL A 126 -15.44 -24.43 0.49
N LYS A 127 -15.83 -25.15 1.55
CA LYS A 127 -16.94 -24.77 2.44
C LYS A 127 -16.53 -23.66 3.42
N ILE A 128 -16.41 -22.43 2.94
CA ILE A 128 -16.08 -21.26 3.76
C ILE A 128 -17.33 -20.88 4.57
N ASN A 129 -17.20 -20.74 5.89
CA ASN A 129 -18.33 -20.62 6.82
C ASN A 129 -19.44 -21.66 6.59
N GLY A 130 -19.06 -22.87 6.16
CA GLY A 130 -19.99 -23.96 5.85
C GLY A 130 -20.74 -23.83 4.53
N ILE A 131 -20.48 -22.79 3.74
CA ILE A 131 -21.23 -22.43 2.52
C ILE A 131 -20.37 -22.65 1.26
N LEU A 132 -21.01 -23.17 0.21
CA LEU A 132 -20.49 -23.21 -1.16
C LEU A 132 -21.33 -22.28 -2.06
N PRO A 133 -20.80 -21.86 -3.21
CA PRO A 133 -21.63 -21.28 -4.26
C PRO A 133 -22.78 -22.22 -4.66
N ASP A 134 -23.90 -21.66 -5.12
CA ASP A 134 -25.09 -22.46 -5.48
C ASP A 134 -24.80 -23.44 -6.63
N LEU A 135 -23.99 -23.00 -7.60
CA LEU A 135 -23.37 -23.84 -8.61
C LEU A 135 -21.85 -23.67 -8.52
N TYR A 136 -21.11 -24.78 -8.41
CA TYR A 136 -19.66 -24.74 -8.39
C TYR A 136 -19.05 -25.95 -9.11
N LYS A 137 -17.78 -25.85 -9.47
CA LYS A 137 -16.98 -26.95 -10.03
C LYS A 137 -15.72 -27.14 -9.20
N ILE A 138 -15.44 -28.39 -8.82
CA ILE A 138 -14.14 -28.77 -8.26
C ILE A 138 -13.10 -28.55 -9.34
N TYR A 139 -12.02 -27.83 -9.01
CA TYR A 139 -10.98 -27.49 -10.00
C TYR A 139 -10.43 -28.72 -10.72
N ASN A 140 -10.49 -28.68 -12.04
CA ASN A 140 -9.85 -29.64 -12.93
C ASN A 140 -9.36 -28.90 -14.19
N GLY A 141 -8.07 -28.54 -14.20
CA GLY A 141 -7.46 -27.80 -15.30
C GLY A 141 -7.44 -28.54 -16.65
N SER A 142 -7.76 -29.85 -16.66
CA SER A 142 -7.90 -30.61 -17.91
C SER A 142 -9.22 -30.36 -18.65
N VAL A 143 -10.20 -29.69 -18.03
CA VAL A 143 -11.47 -29.34 -18.68
C VAL A 143 -11.20 -28.30 -19.78
N PRO A 144 -11.55 -28.57 -21.06
CA PRO A 144 -11.36 -27.62 -22.16
C PRO A 144 -12.06 -26.29 -21.92
N PHE A 145 -11.49 -25.18 -22.40
CA PHE A 145 -11.98 -23.82 -22.14
C PHE A 145 -13.40 -23.61 -22.68
N GLU A 146 -13.69 -24.21 -23.83
CA GLU A 146 -14.96 -24.17 -24.53
C GLU A 146 -16.08 -24.76 -23.65
N GLU A 147 -15.82 -25.89 -22.98
CA GLU A 147 -16.78 -26.51 -22.05
C GLU A 147 -17.09 -25.62 -20.85
N ARG A 148 -16.10 -24.86 -20.36
CA ARG A 148 -16.28 -23.93 -19.23
C ARG A 148 -17.23 -22.79 -19.63
N ILE A 149 -17.01 -22.20 -20.80
CA ILE A 149 -17.84 -21.12 -21.36
C ILE A 149 -19.27 -21.62 -21.62
N LEU A 150 -19.42 -22.76 -22.29
CA LEU A 150 -20.72 -23.36 -22.59
C LEU A 150 -21.51 -23.67 -21.32
N ALA A 151 -20.85 -24.12 -20.26
CA ALA A 151 -21.51 -24.37 -18.98
C ALA A 151 -22.04 -23.08 -18.33
N VAL A 152 -21.27 -21.98 -18.35
CA VAL A 152 -21.75 -20.67 -17.84
C VAL A 152 -22.91 -20.15 -18.70
N LEU A 153 -22.83 -20.26 -20.02
CA LEU A 153 -23.94 -19.92 -20.94
C LEU A 153 -25.19 -20.76 -20.67
N LYS A 154 -25.03 -22.04 -20.30
CA LYS A 154 -26.14 -22.90 -19.87
C LYS A 154 -26.72 -22.43 -18.53
N TRP A 155 -25.89 -22.05 -17.57
CA TRP A 155 -26.37 -21.53 -16.27
C TRP A 155 -27.15 -20.23 -16.42
N LEU A 156 -26.76 -19.35 -17.33
CA LEU A 156 -27.49 -18.12 -17.66
C LEU A 156 -28.90 -18.37 -18.24
N GLN A 157 -29.18 -19.60 -18.69
CA GLN A 157 -30.48 -20.02 -19.22
C GLN A 157 -31.36 -20.73 -18.20
N LEU A 158 -30.87 -20.98 -16.98
CA LEU A 158 -31.66 -21.61 -15.93
C LEU A 158 -32.91 -20.79 -15.59
N PRO A 159 -33.97 -21.43 -15.07
CA PRO A 159 -35.14 -20.72 -14.53
C PRO A 159 -34.73 -19.68 -13.49
N LYS A 160 -35.48 -18.57 -13.38
CA LYS A 160 -35.18 -17.44 -12.49
C LYS A 160 -34.85 -17.89 -11.06
N ASP A 161 -35.56 -18.89 -10.55
CA ASP A 161 -35.41 -19.37 -9.17
C ASP A 161 -34.12 -20.17 -8.92
N GLU A 162 -33.47 -20.69 -9.97
CA GLU A 162 -32.20 -21.44 -9.88
C GLU A 162 -31.01 -20.64 -10.42
N ARG A 163 -31.29 -19.61 -11.22
CA ARG A 163 -30.29 -18.88 -11.99
C ARG A 163 -29.44 -17.93 -11.13
N PRO A 164 -28.09 -18.05 -11.18
CA PRO A 164 -27.20 -17.11 -10.51
C PRO A 164 -27.27 -15.67 -11.03
N HIS A 165 -26.85 -14.71 -10.20
CA HIS A 165 -26.56 -13.34 -10.64
C HIS A 165 -25.06 -13.01 -10.58
N PHE A 166 -24.29 -13.75 -9.77
CA PHE A 166 -22.83 -13.66 -9.79
C PHE A 166 -22.24 -14.92 -10.44
N TYR A 167 -21.30 -14.73 -11.36
CA TYR A 167 -20.63 -15.81 -12.06
C TYR A 167 -19.11 -15.63 -12.03
N THR A 168 -18.38 -16.74 -11.97
CA THR A 168 -16.94 -16.75 -12.26
C THR A 168 -16.61 -17.67 -13.42
N LEU A 169 -15.57 -17.30 -14.17
CA LEU A 169 -14.97 -18.12 -15.20
C LEU A 169 -13.46 -17.91 -15.16
N TYR A 170 -12.69 -18.99 -15.28
CA TYR A 170 -11.23 -18.97 -15.17
C TYR A 170 -10.58 -19.84 -16.25
N LEU A 171 -9.54 -19.30 -16.91
CA LEU A 171 -8.65 -20.03 -17.82
C LEU A 171 -7.20 -19.90 -17.34
N GLU A 172 -6.43 -20.98 -17.44
CA GLU A 172 -5.01 -21.05 -17.05
C GLU A 172 -4.05 -20.36 -18.04
N GLU A 173 -4.56 -19.85 -19.16
CA GLU A 173 -3.76 -19.13 -20.17
C GLU A 173 -4.02 -17.62 -20.08
N PRO A 174 -3.01 -16.77 -20.36
CA PRO A 174 -1.68 -17.08 -20.91
C PRO A 174 -0.57 -17.49 -19.90
N ASP A 175 -0.88 -17.67 -18.60
CA ASP A 175 0.12 -18.03 -17.57
C ASP A 175 0.92 -19.29 -17.91
N SER A 176 0.23 -20.37 -18.29
CA SER A 176 0.86 -21.65 -18.61
C SER A 176 1.90 -21.53 -19.73
N SER A 177 1.54 -20.85 -20.82
CA SER A 177 2.46 -20.57 -21.93
C SER A 177 3.57 -19.60 -21.52
N GLY A 178 3.25 -18.59 -20.72
CA GLY A 178 4.23 -17.64 -20.16
C GLY A 178 5.30 -18.31 -19.31
N HIS A 179 4.91 -19.24 -18.43
CA HIS A 179 5.85 -20.05 -17.66
C HIS A 179 6.73 -20.95 -18.52
N SER A 180 6.12 -21.63 -19.50
CA SER A 180 6.80 -22.65 -20.31
C SER A 180 7.76 -22.07 -21.33
N TYR A 181 7.42 -20.93 -21.93
CA TYR A 181 8.12 -20.37 -23.09
C TYR A 181 8.65 -18.93 -22.88
N GLY A 182 8.30 -18.30 -21.75
CA GLY A 182 8.60 -16.89 -21.50
C GLY A 182 7.53 -15.95 -22.07
N PRO A 183 7.39 -14.73 -21.52
CA PRO A 183 6.30 -13.82 -21.85
C PRO A 183 6.38 -13.23 -23.27
N VAL A 184 7.55 -13.27 -23.92
CA VAL A 184 7.73 -12.81 -25.31
C VAL A 184 8.11 -14.02 -26.16
N SER A 185 7.11 -14.81 -26.52
CA SER A 185 7.26 -16.07 -27.27
C SER A 185 6.11 -16.27 -28.26
N SER A 186 6.35 -17.09 -29.29
CA SER A 186 5.30 -17.42 -30.26
C SER A 186 4.13 -18.16 -29.60
N GLU A 187 4.42 -18.97 -28.59
CA GLU A 187 3.47 -19.74 -27.82
C GLU A 187 2.54 -18.84 -27.00
N VAL A 188 3.08 -17.79 -26.36
CA VAL A 188 2.26 -16.77 -25.69
C VAL A 188 1.37 -16.04 -26.68
N ILE A 189 1.84 -15.68 -27.88
CA ILE A 189 0.98 -15.05 -28.90
C ILE A 189 -0.18 -15.98 -29.29
N ARG A 190 0.07 -17.28 -29.50
CA ARG A 190 -0.99 -18.26 -29.78
C ARG A 190 -1.96 -18.40 -28.60
N ALA A 191 -1.45 -18.42 -27.37
CA ALA A 191 -2.29 -18.48 -26.17
C ALA A 191 -3.16 -17.23 -26.03
N LEU A 192 -2.61 -16.04 -26.29
CA LEU A 192 -3.33 -14.77 -26.29
C LEU A 192 -4.45 -14.77 -27.34
N GLN A 193 -4.17 -15.18 -28.57
CA GLN A 193 -5.20 -15.31 -29.62
C GLN A 193 -6.27 -16.33 -29.23
N ARG A 194 -5.87 -17.48 -28.65
CA ARG A 194 -6.84 -18.48 -28.16
C ARG A 194 -7.76 -17.90 -27.10
N VAL A 195 -7.25 -17.16 -26.11
CA VAL A 195 -8.13 -16.58 -25.08
C VAL A 195 -8.98 -15.42 -25.63
N ASP A 196 -8.51 -14.67 -26.64
CA ASP A 196 -9.33 -13.70 -27.37
C ASP A 196 -10.53 -14.38 -28.05
N ASP A 197 -10.29 -15.50 -28.74
CA ASP A 197 -11.35 -16.33 -29.35
C ASP A 197 -12.33 -16.88 -28.31
N MET A 198 -11.84 -17.30 -27.14
CA MET A 198 -12.68 -17.77 -26.03
C MET A 198 -13.56 -16.65 -25.46
N VAL A 199 -13.03 -15.44 -25.32
CA VAL A 199 -13.85 -14.27 -24.96
C VAL A 199 -14.85 -13.97 -26.08
N GLY A 200 -14.48 -14.13 -27.35
CA GLY A 200 -15.36 -14.01 -28.50
C GLY A 200 -16.54 -14.98 -28.44
N MET A 201 -16.26 -16.26 -28.20
CA MET A 201 -17.27 -17.32 -28.02
C MET A 201 -18.27 -16.98 -26.92
N LEU A 202 -17.79 -16.46 -25.77
CA LEU A 202 -18.67 -15.98 -24.71
C LEU A 202 -19.56 -14.83 -25.20
N MET A 203 -18.98 -13.81 -25.84
CA MET A 203 -19.73 -12.64 -26.31
C MET A 203 -20.77 -12.98 -27.37
N ASP A 204 -20.47 -13.92 -28.28
CA ASP A 204 -21.41 -14.42 -29.27
C ASP A 204 -22.54 -15.23 -28.63
N GLY A 205 -22.22 -16.13 -27.68
CA GLY A 205 -23.24 -16.83 -26.90
C GLY A 205 -24.14 -15.88 -26.11
N LEU A 206 -23.59 -14.84 -25.49
CA LEU A 206 -24.38 -13.80 -24.82
C LEU A 206 -25.25 -13.01 -25.82
N LYS A 207 -24.79 -12.84 -27.06
CA LYS A 207 -25.57 -12.17 -28.11
C LYS A 207 -26.73 -13.03 -28.57
N GLU A 208 -26.53 -14.33 -28.78
CA GLU A 208 -27.59 -15.30 -29.10
C GLU A 208 -28.66 -15.37 -28.01
N LEU A 209 -28.25 -15.30 -26.73
CA LEU A 209 -29.16 -15.25 -25.59
C LEU A 209 -29.80 -13.89 -25.34
N ASN A 210 -29.49 -12.86 -26.15
CA ASN A 210 -29.88 -11.47 -25.95
C ASN A 210 -29.45 -10.87 -24.59
N LEU A 211 -28.36 -11.38 -24.01
CA LEU A 211 -27.77 -10.95 -22.73
C LEU A 211 -26.56 -10.04 -22.89
N HIS A 212 -25.98 -9.91 -24.09
CA HIS A 212 -24.79 -9.08 -24.36
C HIS A 212 -24.92 -7.58 -23.98
N ARG A 213 -26.15 -7.06 -23.85
CA ARG A 213 -26.44 -5.69 -23.36
C ARG A 213 -27.05 -5.65 -21.96
N CYS A 214 -27.16 -6.81 -21.31
CA CYS A 214 -27.73 -6.99 -19.99
C CYS A 214 -26.67 -7.38 -18.95
N LEU A 215 -25.69 -8.22 -19.31
CA LEU A 215 -24.65 -8.69 -18.41
C LEU A 215 -23.56 -7.64 -18.19
N ASN A 216 -23.04 -7.55 -16.97
CA ASN A 216 -21.81 -6.84 -16.62
C ASN A 216 -20.64 -7.83 -16.62
N LEU A 217 -19.72 -7.69 -17.57
CA LEU A 217 -18.48 -8.46 -17.66
C LEU A 217 -17.34 -7.68 -17.00
N ILE A 218 -16.61 -8.34 -16.13
CA ILE A 218 -15.29 -7.91 -15.66
C ILE A 218 -14.28 -8.92 -16.19
N LEU A 219 -13.57 -8.56 -17.27
CA LEU A 219 -12.44 -9.33 -17.77
C LEU A 219 -11.19 -8.88 -17.01
N ILE A 220 -10.52 -9.81 -16.34
CA ILE A 220 -9.48 -9.51 -15.36
C ILE A 220 -8.32 -10.49 -15.48
N SER A 221 -7.17 -10.14 -14.91
CA SER A 221 -6.15 -11.11 -14.53
C SER A 221 -5.70 -10.91 -13.09
N ASP A 222 -5.07 -11.93 -12.55
CA ASP A 222 -4.56 -11.96 -11.19
C ASP A 222 -3.19 -11.32 -11.05
N HIS A 223 -2.31 -11.49 -12.05
CA HIS A 223 -0.98 -10.90 -12.12
C HIS A 223 -0.46 -10.85 -13.56
N GLY A 224 0.73 -10.26 -13.72
CA GLY A 224 1.50 -10.33 -14.96
C GLY A 224 2.48 -11.51 -15.03
N MET A 225 3.53 -11.35 -15.84
CA MET A 225 4.54 -12.38 -16.14
C MET A 225 5.88 -11.74 -16.53
N GLU A 226 6.98 -12.32 -16.05
CA GLU A 226 8.36 -11.86 -16.27
C GLU A 226 9.23 -12.99 -16.83
N GLN A 227 10.26 -12.63 -17.58
CA GLN A 227 11.25 -13.58 -18.11
C GLN A 227 12.25 -13.99 -17.02
N GLY A 228 12.34 -15.29 -16.73
CA GLY A 228 13.37 -15.84 -15.86
C GLY A 228 14.71 -15.98 -16.58
N SER A 229 15.80 -15.95 -15.80
CA SER A 229 17.14 -16.27 -16.31
C SER A 229 17.93 -17.06 -15.27
N CYS A 230 18.64 -18.09 -15.70
CA CYS A 230 19.58 -18.82 -14.85
C CYS A 230 20.76 -17.96 -14.37
N LYS A 231 21.04 -16.84 -15.05
CA LYS A 231 22.03 -15.84 -14.62
C LYS A 231 21.48 -14.88 -13.55
N LYS A 232 20.16 -14.82 -13.38
CA LYS A 232 19.45 -13.96 -12.42
C LYS A 232 18.76 -14.78 -11.33
N TYR A 233 19.50 -15.76 -10.80
CA TYR A 233 19.03 -16.63 -9.74
C TYR A 233 20.04 -16.61 -8.59
N VAL A 234 19.58 -16.23 -7.40
CA VAL A 234 20.36 -16.25 -6.16
C VAL A 234 20.21 -17.61 -5.48
N TYR A 235 21.31 -18.16 -4.99
CA TYR A 235 21.32 -19.37 -4.18
C TYR A 235 21.92 -19.08 -2.81
N LEU A 236 21.15 -19.32 -1.75
CA LEU A 236 21.59 -19.00 -0.38
C LEU A 236 22.72 -19.90 0.11
N ASN A 237 22.89 -21.10 -0.43
CA ASN A 237 23.99 -21.98 -0.06
C ASN A 237 25.37 -21.40 -0.39
N LYS A 238 25.46 -20.43 -1.31
CA LYS A 238 26.67 -19.63 -1.55
C LYS A 238 27.14 -18.89 -0.28
N TYR A 239 26.19 -18.43 0.54
CA TYR A 239 26.46 -17.61 1.72
C TYR A 239 26.34 -18.39 3.03
N LEU A 240 25.46 -19.39 3.07
CA LEU A 240 25.13 -20.17 4.27
C LEU A 240 25.81 -21.55 4.29
N GLY A 241 26.38 -22.01 3.17
CA GLY A 241 26.75 -23.41 2.97
C GLY A 241 25.53 -24.32 2.76
N ASP A 242 25.77 -25.62 2.61
CA ASP A 242 24.72 -26.64 2.42
C ASP A 242 24.04 -27.03 3.74
N ILE A 243 23.35 -26.06 4.35
CA ILE A 243 22.62 -26.24 5.59
C ILE A 243 21.27 -26.95 5.37
N LYS A 244 20.84 -27.74 6.36
CA LYS A 244 19.58 -28.51 6.32
C LYS A 244 18.55 -28.07 7.36
N ASN A 245 18.93 -27.14 8.25
CA ASN A 245 18.09 -26.67 9.35
C ASN A 245 17.10 -25.55 8.93
N VAL A 246 17.08 -25.16 7.66
CA VAL A 246 16.15 -24.17 7.11
C VAL A 246 15.42 -24.72 5.89
N LYS A 247 14.25 -24.15 5.61
CA LYS A 247 13.47 -24.37 4.40
C LYS A 247 13.16 -23.02 3.77
N VAL A 248 13.39 -22.93 2.45
CA VAL A 248 13.19 -21.71 1.68
C VAL A 248 12.05 -21.91 0.69
N VAL A 249 11.04 -21.04 0.73
CA VAL A 249 10.10 -20.90 -0.38
C VAL A 249 10.84 -20.15 -1.49
N TYR A 250 11.07 -20.80 -2.63
CA TYR A 250 11.80 -20.20 -3.74
C TYR A 250 10.96 -19.21 -4.56
N GLY A 251 11.65 -18.41 -5.37
CA GLY A 251 11.06 -17.48 -6.34
C GLY A 251 11.40 -16.03 -6.03
N PRO A 252 10.67 -15.07 -6.62
CA PRO A 252 10.92 -13.64 -6.43
C PRO A 252 10.33 -13.04 -5.15
N ALA A 253 9.49 -13.80 -4.44
CA ALA A 253 8.97 -13.46 -3.11
C ALA A 253 9.41 -14.53 -2.12
N ALA A 254 10.72 -14.80 -2.11
CA ALA A 254 11.28 -15.89 -1.33
C ALA A 254 11.15 -15.62 0.17
N ARG A 255 10.99 -16.70 0.93
CA ARG A 255 10.76 -16.66 2.39
C ARG A 255 11.48 -17.82 3.07
N LEU A 256 11.95 -17.61 4.30
CA LEU A 256 12.77 -18.58 5.03
C LEU A 256 12.20 -18.87 6.40
N ARG A 257 12.09 -20.17 6.71
CA ARG A 257 11.76 -20.69 8.04
C ARG A 257 12.74 -21.78 8.47
N PRO A 258 12.87 -22.09 9.77
CA PRO A 258 13.55 -23.30 10.21
C PRO A 258 12.83 -24.56 9.70
N SER A 259 13.59 -25.65 9.60
CA SER A 259 13.06 -26.98 9.29
C SER A 259 12.27 -27.56 10.46
N ASP A 260 12.74 -27.31 11.68
CA ASP A 260 12.13 -27.76 12.94
C ASP A 260 10.95 -26.85 13.34
N VAL A 261 9.74 -27.28 13.00
CA VAL A 261 8.50 -26.51 13.19
C VAL A 261 7.42 -27.37 13.85
N PRO A 262 6.56 -26.78 14.70
CA PRO A 262 6.47 -25.35 15.04
C PRO A 262 7.47 -24.89 16.12
N ASP A 263 8.19 -25.82 16.77
CA ASP A 263 8.98 -25.57 17.98
C ASP A 263 10.02 -24.44 17.86
N LYS A 264 10.77 -24.38 16.75
CA LYS A 264 11.76 -23.31 16.52
C LYS A 264 11.20 -22.12 15.75
N TYR A 265 9.94 -22.15 15.32
CA TYR A 265 9.40 -21.15 14.40
C TYR A 265 9.54 -19.72 14.93
N TYR A 266 9.29 -19.50 16.22
CA TYR A 266 9.38 -18.18 16.84
C TYR A 266 10.73 -17.90 17.52
N SER A 267 11.42 -18.93 18.02
CA SER A 267 12.68 -18.77 18.77
C SER A 267 13.95 -18.75 17.89
N PHE A 268 13.81 -19.03 16.59
CA PHE A 268 14.94 -19.07 15.66
C PHE A 268 15.55 -17.68 15.44
N ASN A 269 16.87 -17.59 15.33
CA ASN A 269 17.58 -16.32 15.18
C ASN A 269 17.55 -15.81 13.72
N TYR A 270 16.38 -15.32 13.29
CA TYR A 270 16.21 -14.74 11.95
C TYR A 270 17.05 -13.48 11.75
N GLU A 271 17.21 -12.64 12.77
CA GLU A 271 18.00 -11.41 12.69
C GLU A 271 19.47 -11.72 12.39
N GLY A 272 20.02 -12.79 12.97
CA GLY A 272 21.37 -13.27 12.67
C GLY A 272 21.55 -13.66 11.21
N ILE A 273 20.57 -14.38 10.62
CA ILE A 273 20.61 -14.72 9.19
C ILE A 273 20.42 -13.48 8.32
N ALA A 274 19.48 -12.60 8.67
CA ALA A 274 19.25 -11.37 7.92
C ALA A 274 20.53 -10.53 7.86
N LYS A 275 21.21 -10.31 9.00
CA LYS A 275 22.49 -9.60 9.05
C LYS A 275 23.59 -10.29 8.25
N ASN A 276 23.69 -11.62 8.33
CA ASN A 276 24.66 -12.39 7.55
C ASN A 276 24.41 -12.29 6.03
N LEU A 277 23.16 -12.16 5.59
CA LEU A 277 22.83 -12.05 4.16
C LEU A 277 22.75 -10.61 3.64
N SER A 278 22.85 -9.61 4.52
CA SER A 278 22.83 -8.21 4.14
C SER A 278 24.18 -7.77 3.56
N CYS A 279 24.13 -7.03 2.45
CA CYS A 279 25.27 -6.30 1.88
C CYS A 279 26.53 -7.15 1.65
N GLN A 280 26.35 -8.40 1.22
CA GLN A 280 27.44 -9.35 0.94
C GLN A 280 28.16 -9.03 -0.36
N GLU A 281 27.45 -8.44 -1.33
CA GLU A 281 27.99 -8.10 -2.65
C GLU A 281 27.66 -6.65 -3.03
N PRO A 282 28.55 -5.94 -3.75
CA PRO A 282 28.18 -4.71 -4.44
C PRO A 282 27.01 -4.98 -5.39
N ASN A 283 25.99 -4.11 -5.39
CA ASN A 283 24.79 -4.26 -6.21
C ASN A 283 24.05 -5.60 -6.02
N GLN A 284 23.98 -6.07 -4.77
CA GLN A 284 23.23 -7.27 -4.41
C GLN A 284 21.75 -7.16 -4.82
N HIS A 285 21.29 -8.08 -5.66
CA HIS A 285 19.95 -8.09 -6.26
C HIS A 285 18.86 -8.79 -5.42
N PHE A 286 19.18 -9.09 -4.15
CA PHE A 286 18.24 -9.59 -3.17
C PHE A 286 18.51 -8.90 -1.83
N LYS A 287 17.47 -8.67 -1.03
CA LYS A 287 17.59 -8.01 0.27
C LYS A 287 16.81 -8.76 1.33
N PRO A 288 17.46 -9.25 2.40
CA PRO A 288 16.75 -9.89 3.51
C PRO A 288 15.97 -8.85 4.32
N TYR A 289 14.72 -9.18 4.63
CA TYR A 289 13.86 -8.38 5.49
C TYR A 289 13.22 -9.24 6.56
N LEU A 290 13.34 -8.82 7.81
CA LEU A 290 12.32 -9.20 8.79
C LEU A 290 10.99 -8.62 8.32
N LYS A 291 9.92 -9.42 8.34
CA LYS A 291 8.67 -9.07 7.65
C LYS A 291 8.07 -7.71 8.05
N HIS A 292 8.26 -7.26 9.29
CA HIS A 292 7.78 -5.98 9.78
C HIS A 292 8.56 -4.76 9.24
N PHE A 293 9.73 -4.96 8.64
CA PHE A 293 10.52 -3.93 7.95
C PHE A 293 10.29 -3.87 6.44
N LEU A 294 9.49 -4.79 5.87
CA LEU A 294 9.10 -4.67 4.46
C LEU A 294 8.33 -3.35 4.23
N PRO A 295 8.39 -2.78 3.02
CA PRO A 295 7.62 -1.59 2.68
C PRO A 295 6.13 -1.77 3.00
N LYS A 296 5.55 -0.85 3.78
CA LYS A 296 4.17 -0.96 4.27
C LYS A 296 3.12 -1.04 3.18
N ARG A 297 3.38 -0.46 2.00
CA ARG A 297 2.52 -0.61 0.80
C ARG A 297 2.32 -2.06 0.35
N LEU A 298 3.15 -3.01 0.79
CA LEU A 298 3.01 -4.42 0.45
C LEU A 298 1.98 -5.15 1.31
N HIS A 299 1.63 -4.62 2.51
CA HIS A 299 0.66 -5.24 3.44
C HIS A 299 0.90 -6.75 3.63
N PHE A 300 2.14 -7.10 4.01
CA PHE A 300 2.65 -8.48 4.02
C PHE A 300 3.47 -8.82 5.28
N ALA A 301 2.89 -8.61 6.47
CA ALA A 301 3.54 -8.91 7.74
C ALA A 301 2.64 -9.58 8.79
N LYS A 302 1.37 -9.17 8.89
CA LYS A 302 0.47 -9.48 10.02
C LYS A 302 0.25 -10.97 10.27
N SER A 303 0.22 -11.78 9.21
CA SER A 303 -0.12 -13.20 9.31
C SER A 303 1.02 -14.06 9.87
N ASP A 304 0.69 -15.02 10.75
CA ASP A 304 1.59 -16.09 11.19
C ASP A 304 2.01 -17.05 10.06
N ARG A 305 1.29 -17.02 8.92
CA ARG A 305 1.63 -17.82 7.73
C ARG A 305 2.75 -17.21 6.90
N ILE A 306 3.07 -15.94 7.16
CA ILE A 306 4.19 -15.24 6.54
C ILE A 306 5.41 -15.48 7.41
N GLU A 307 6.41 -16.16 6.86
CA GLU A 307 7.64 -16.45 7.57
C GLU A 307 8.32 -15.17 8.10
N PRO A 308 8.94 -15.19 9.30
CA PRO A 308 9.57 -13.99 9.87
C PRO A 308 10.67 -13.37 9.01
N LEU A 309 11.37 -14.16 8.19
CA LEU A 309 12.38 -13.70 7.24
C LEU A 309 11.90 -13.84 5.81
N THR A 310 11.90 -12.72 5.10
CA THR A 310 11.48 -12.57 3.70
C THR A 310 12.63 -12.00 2.87
N PHE A 311 12.54 -12.10 1.55
CA PHE A 311 13.50 -11.50 0.64
C PHE A 311 12.80 -10.64 -0.39
N TYR A 312 13.24 -9.39 -0.51
CA TYR A 312 12.90 -8.51 -1.61
C TYR A 312 13.90 -8.74 -2.75
N LEU A 313 13.42 -8.84 -3.98
CA LEU A 313 14.26 -9.08 -5.15
C LEU A 313 14.04 -7.99 -6.20
N ASP A 314 15.13 -7.63 -6.87
CA ASP A 314 15.10 -6.73 -8.02
C ASP A 314 14.29 -7.34 -9.18
N PRO A 315 13.81 -6.52 -10.14
CA PRO A 315 13.13 -7.02 -11.32
C PRO A 315 13.93 -8.14 -12.02
N GLN A 316 13.23 -9.18 -12.50
CA GLN A 316 13.79 -10.37 -13.15
C GLN A 316 14.58 -11.35 -12.25
N TRP A 317 14.85 -11.02 -10.98
CA TRP A 317 15.59 -11.90 -10.08
C TRP A 317 14.70 -12.87 -9.30
N GLN A 318 15.24 -14.05 -9.02
CA GLN A 318 14.63 -15.09 -8.18
C GLN A 318 15.65 -15.63 -7.16
N LEU A 319 15.17 -16.23 -6.06
CA LEU A 319 16.02 -16.79 -5.01
C LEU A 319 15.56 -18.20 -4.61
N ALA A 320 16.51 -19.08 -4.31
CA ALA A 320 16.28 -20.40 -3.71
C ALA A 320 17.39 -20.73 -2.71
N LEU A 321 17.24 -21.82 -1.96
CA LEU A 321 18.34 -22.30 -1.10
C LEU A 321 19.52 -22.80 -1.93
N ASN A 322 19.24 -23.60 -2.95
CA ASN A 322 20.23 -24.21 -3.85
C ASN A 322 19.59 -24.49 -5.23
N PRO A 323 20.37 -24.89 -6.25
CA PRO A 323 19.85 -25.14 -7.59
C PRO A 323 18.82 -26.28 -7.70
N SER A 324 18.83 -27.25 -6.79
CA SER A 324 17.89 -28.38 -6.80
C SER A 324 16.51 -28.05 -6.22
N GLU A 325 16.40 -26.98 -5.43
CA GLU A 325 15.15 -26.55 -4.79
C GLU A 325 14.31 -25.58 -5.62
N ARG A 326 14.69 -25.29 -6.87
CA ARG A 326 13.93 -24.43 -7.79
C ARG A 326 13.36 -25.18 -8.99
N LYS A 327 12.39 -24.57 -9.66
CA LYS A 327 11.99 -24.96 -11.02
C LYS A 327 13.06 -24.59 -12.05
N TYR A 328 12.83 -24.95 -13.31
CA TYR A 328 13.65 -24.49 -14.44
C TYR A 328 13.80 -22.96 -14.43
N CYS A 329 15.04 -22.46 -14.52
CA CYS A 329 15.36 -21.05 -14.32
C CYS A 329 15.24 -20.17 -15.57
N GLY A 330 15.03 -20.77 -16.76
CA GLY A 330 14.89 -20.05 -18.02
C GLY A 330 13.43 -19.82 -18.47
N GLY A 331 12.46 -20.36 -17.75
CA GLY A 331 11.03 -20.13 -18.03
C GLY A 331 10.55 -18.77 -17.52
N GLY A 332 9.29 -18.45 -17.78
CA GLY A 332 8.64 -17.29 -17.19
C GLY A 332 8.41 -17.46 -15.68
N PHE A 333 8.29 -16.36 -14.96
CA PHE A 333 7.92 -16.36 -13.56
C PHE A 333 7.14 -15.09 -13.18
N HIS A 334 6.50 -15.14 -12.03
CA HIS A 334 5.79 -14.02 -11.40
C HIS A 334 5.88 -14.17 -9.87
N GLY A 335 5.40 -13.19 -9.11
CA GLY A 335 5.49 -13.14 -7.65
C GLY A 335 6.32 -11.97 -7.13
N SER A 336 6.98 -11.21 -8.00
CA SER A 336 7.77 -10.02 -7.65
C SER A 336 6.90 -8.91 -7.06
N ASP A 337 7.54 -7.80 -6.70
CA ASP A 337 6.89 -6.56 -6.26
C ASP A 337 5.67 -6.21 -7.14
N ASN A 338 4.55 -5.94 -6.49
CA ASN A 338 3.28 -5.69 -7.14
C ASN A 338 3.21 -4.36 -7.90
N ALA A 339 4.20 -3.49 -7.76
CA ALA A 339 4.32 -2.23 -8.49
C ALA A 339 5.32 -2.31 -9.66
N PHE A 340 5.95 -3.46 -9.92
CA PHE A 340 6.72 -3.67 -11.15
C PHE A 340 5.78 -3.75 -12.36
N SER A 341 6.18 -3.12 -13.48
CA SER A 341 5.39 -3.00 -14.72
C SER A 341 4.95 -4.36 -15.27
N ASN A 342 5.87 -5.32 -15.36
CA ASN A 342 5.58 -6.66 -15.88
C ASN A 342 4.68 -7.50 -14.97
N MET A 343 4.46 -7.07 -13.72
CA MET A 343 3.52 -7.71 -12.80
C MET A 343 2.11 -7.09 -12.86
N GLN A 344 1.93 -5.96 -13.54
CA GLN A 344 0.61 -5.33 -13.66
C GLN A 344 -0.36 -6.24 -14.43
N ALA A 345 -1.63 -6.19 -14.03
CA ALA A 345 -2.70 -7.07 -14.48
C ALA A 345 -3.69 -6.34 -15.42
N LEU A 346 -4.48 -7.14 -16.15
CA LEU A 346 -5.57 -6.72 -17.01
C LEU A 346 -6.82 -6.35 -16.19
N PHE A 347 -7.52 -5.30 -16.60
CA PHE A 347 -8.90 -5.05 -16.20
C PHE A 347 -9.68 -4.37 -17.32
N ILE A 348 -10.84 -4.93 -17.68
CA ILE A 348 -11.83 -4.32 -18.56
C ILE A 348 -13.23 -4.58 -17.97
N GLY A 349 -13.95 -3.50 -17.69
CA GLY A 349 -15.37 -3.52 -17.35
C GLY A 349 -16.23 -3.24 -18.58
N TYR A 350 -17.14 -4.15 -18.95
CA TYR A 350 -18.06 -3.97 -20.07
C TYR A 350 -19.49 -4.36 -19.67
N GLY A 351 -20.46 -3.48 -19.90
CA GLY A 351 -21.86 -3.78 -19.60
C GLY A 351 -22.68 -2.54 -19.25
N PRO A 352 -23.95 -2.71 -18.84
CA PRO A 352 -24.82 -1.59 -18.49
C PRO A 352 -24.32 -0.78 -17.28
N GLY A 353 -23.63 -1.39 -16.31
CA GLY A 353 -23.10 -0.72 -15.13
C GLY A 353 -21.87 0.16 -15.39
N PHE A 354 -21.03 -0.22 -16.35
CA PHE A 354 -19.79 0.46 -16.69
C PHE A 354 -19.98 1.61 -17.68
N LYS A 355 -19.16 2.66 -17.56
CA LYS A 355 -19.04 3.67 -18.61
C LYS A 355 -18.48 3.05 -19.91
N HIS A 356 -18.72 3.74 -21.01
CA HIS A 356 -18.25 3.32 -22.33
C HIS A 356 -17.11 4.22 -22.81
N SER A 357 -16.11 3.61 -23.45
CA SER A 357 -14.99 4.30 -24.09
C SER A 357 -14.22 5.22 -23.13
N ILE A 358 -13.93 4.70 -21.93
CA ILE A 358 -13.14 5.44 -20.93
C ILE A 358 -11.88 4.65 -20.53
N GLU A 359 -10.75 5.35 -20.53
CA GLU A 359 -9.50 4.91 -19.91
C GLU A 359 -9.38 5.60 -18.56
N VAL A 360 -9.08 4.85 -17.50
CA VAL A 360 -8.92 5.36 -16.14
C VAL A 360 -7.51 5.08 -15.61
N ASP A 361 -7.12 5.83 -14.57
CA ASP A 361 -5.83 5.64 -13.90
C ASP A 361 -5.74 4.26 -13.21
N PRO A 362 -4.52 3.75 -12.95
CA PRO A 362 -4.32 2.51 -12.23
C PRO A 362 -4.98 2.48 -10.84
N PHE A 363 -5.57 1.33 -10.51
CA PHE A 363 -6.14 1.02 -9.20
C PHE A 363 -5.75 -0.41 -8.77
N GLU A 364 -5.99 -0.76 -7.51
CA GLU A 364 -5.62 -2.06 -6.95
C GLU A 364 -6.77 -3.08 -7.05
N ASN A 365 -6.45 -4.36 -7.24
CA ASN A 365 -7.46 -5.40 -7.42
C ASN A 365 -8.35 -5.64 -6.18
N ILE A 366 -7.92 -5.23 -4.98
CA ILE A 366 -8.73 -5.23 -3.75
C ILE A 366 -9.98 -4.33 -3.86
N GLU A 367 -9.94 -3.30 -4.72
CA GLU A 367 -11.06 -2.38 -4.92
C GLU A 367 -12.22 -3.04 -5.69
N VAL A 368 -11.95 -4.13 -6.41
CA VAL A 368 -12.92 -4.83 -7.28
C VAL A 368 -14.04 -5.48 -6.48
N TYR A 369 -13.79 -5.90 -5.23
CA TYR A 369 -14.84 -6.49 -4.38
C TYR A 369 -15.99 -5.52 -4.13
N ASN A 370 -15.69 -4.27 -3.77
CA ASN A 370 -16.69 -3.22 -3.57
C ASN A 370 -17.43 -2.91 -4.88
N LEU A 371 -16.70 -2.82 -6.00
CA LEU A 371 -17.28 -2.60 -7.33
C LEU A 371 -18.27 -3.71 -7.71
N MET A 372 -17.94 -4.97 -7.46
CA MET A 372 -18.84 -6.09 -7.74
C MET A 372 -20.05 -6.08 -6.80
N CYS A 373 -19.88 -5.72 -5.53
CA CYS A 373 -20.99 -5.53 -4.61
C CYS A 373 -21.93 -4.43 -5.12
N ASP A 374 -21.40 -3.29 -5.56
CA ASP A 374 -22.17 -2.19 -6.14
C ASP A 374 -22.96 -2.63 -7.38
N LEU A 375 -22.34 -3.37 -8.30
CA LEU A 375 -23.00 -3.88 -9.51
C LEU A 375 -24.13 -4.88 -9.22
N LEU A 376 -24.07 -5.58 -8.08
CA LEU A 376 -25.07 -6.55 -7.63
C LEU A 376 -26.06 -5.95 -6.61
N ASN A 377 -25.89 -4.68 -6.24
CA ASN A 377 -26.58 -4.01 -5.12
C ASN A 377 -26.47 -4.80 -3.79
N LEU A 378 -25.27 -5.27 -3.47
CA LEU A 378 -24.93 -5.91 -2.21
C LEU A 378 -24.29 -4.91 -1.26
N THR A 379 -24.56 -5.05 0.03
CA THR A 379 -23.75 -4.41 1.06
C THR A 379 -22.44 -5.19 1.20
N PRO A 380 -21.27 -4.57 0.99
CA PRO A 380 -19.99 -5.27 1.09
C PRO A 380 -19.66 -5.61 2.55
N ALA A 381 -19.00 -6.76 2.76
CA ALA A 381 -18.36 -7.06 4.04
C ALA A 381 -17.16 -6.11 4.28
N PRO A 382 -16.69 -5.92 5.53
CA PRO A 382 -15.51 -5.12 5.81
C PRO A 382 -14.28 -5.64 5.05
N ASN A 383 -13.67 -4.77 4.27
CA ASN A 383 -12.54 -5.11 3.40
C ASN A 383 -11.50 -3.98 3.37
N ASN A 384 -10.39 -4.18 2.65
CA ASN A 384 -9.30 -3.21 2.52
C ASN A 384 -9.50 -2.23 1.34
N GLY A 385 -10.48 -2.48 0.47
CA GLY A 385 -10.85 -1.55 -0.61
C GLY A 385 -11.57 -0.32 -0.07
N THR A 386 -11.33 0.83 -0.71
CA THR A 386 -11.91 2.12 -0.32
C THR A 386 -13.24 2.35 -1.05
N HIS A 387 -14.37 1.97 -0.44
CA HIS A 387 -15.70 2.01 -1.08
C HIS A 387 -16.02 3.41 -1.65
N GLY A 388 -16.26 3.47 -2.96
CA GLY A 388 -16.51 4.70 -3.71
C GLY A 388 -15.30 5.22 -4.51
N SER A 389 -14.09 4.70 -4.30
CA SER A 389 -12.88 5.04 -5.08
C SER A 389 -13.08 4.79 -6.58
N LEU A 390 -13.80 3.71 -6.92
CA LEU A 390 -14.10 3.29 -8.28
C LEU A 390 -15.44 3.80 -8.84
N ASN A 391 -16.11 4.75 -8.18
CA ASN A 391 -17.37 5.32 -8.68
C ASN A 391 -17.22 5.90 -10.09
N HIS A 392 -16.04 6.41 -10.43
CA HIS A 392 -15.76 6.99 -11.73
C HIS A 392 -15.79 5.96 -12.89
N LEU A 393 -15.79 4.65 -12.61
CA LEU A 393 -15.94 3.57 -13.60
C LEU A 393 -17.42 3.31 -13.94
N LEU A 394 -18.34 3.67 -13.04
CA LEU A 394 -19.75 3.34 -13.14
C LEU A 394 -20.55 4.46 -13.81
N LYS A 395 -21.58 4.10 -14.58
CA LYS A 395 -22.54 5.09 -15.12
C LYS A 395 -23.40 5.70 -14.01
N ASN A 396 -23.87 4.85 -13.10
CA ASN A 396 -24.75 5.22 -12.00
C ASN A 396 -24.19 4.64 -10.69
N PRO A 397 -23.30 5.37 -9.99
CA PRO A 397 -22.78 4.92 -8.70
C PRO A 397 -23.90 4.72 -7.69
N VAL A 398 -23.90 3.57 -6.99
CA VAL A 398 -24.94 3.23 -6.00
C VAL A 398 -24.54 3.65 -4.57
N TYR A 399 -23.26 3.90 -4.34
CA TYR A 399 -22.72 4.36 -3.06
C TYR A 399 -22.15 5.76 -3.17
N THR A 400 -22.58 6.66 -2.27
CA THR A 400 -22.01 8.01 -2.15
C THR A 400 -21.13 8.06 -0.90
N PRO A 401 -19.79 8.07 -1.05
CA PRO A 401 -18.87 8.08 0.09
C PRO A 401 -18.98 9.37 0.90
N LYS A 402 -18.67 9.28 2.19
CA LYS A 402 -18.57 10.41 3.11
C LYS A 402 -17.21 10.42 3.78
N HIS A 403 -16.70 11.60 4.10
CA HIS A 403 -15.50 11.71 4.92
C HIS A 403 -15.76 11.11 6.31
N PRO A 404 -14.76 10.42 6.89
CA PRO A 404 -14.88 9.96 8.26
C PRO A 404 -14.95 11.18 9.19
N LYS A 405 -15.87 11.11 10.16
CA LYS A 405 -16.03 12.16 11.16
C LYS A 405 -14.93 12.04 12.21
N GLU A 406 -14.42 13.19 12.62
CA GLU A 406 -13.50 13.28 13.75
C GLU A 406 -14.20 12.80 15.03
N VAL A 407 -13.52 11.97 15.82
CA VAL A 407 -14.15 11.29 16.98
C VAL A 407 -14.35 12.25 18.15
N HIS A 408 -13.35 13.09 18.42
CA HIS A 408 -13.34 14.03 19.53
C HIS A 408 -13.10 15.46 19.06
N SER A 409 -13.66 16.42 19.79
CA SER A 409 -13.31 17.83 19.61
C SER A 409 -11.87 18.07 20.07
N LEU A 410 -11.15 18.90 19.33
CA LEU A 410 -9.82 19.34 19.72
C LEU A 410 -9.85 20.08 21.07
N VAL A 411 -8.88 19.82 21.93
CA VAL A 411 -8.69 20.57 23.16
C VAL A 411 -7.89 21.85 22.88
N GLN A 412 -7.97 22.80 23.80
CA GLN A 412 -7.17 24.03 23.74
C GLN A 412 -5.83 23.82 24.45
N CYS A 413 -4.78 24.41 23.88
CA CYS A 413 -3.46 24.53 24.48
C CYS A 413 -3.16 26.00 24.77
N PRO A 414 -3.79 26.59 25.80
CA PRO A 414 -3.59 28.00 26.10
C PRO A 414 -2.16 28.23 26.60
N PHE A 415 -1.64 29.43 26.32
CA PHE A 415 -0.42 29.89 26.96
C PHE A 415 -0.55 29.81 28.48
N THR A 416 0.41 29.17 29.13
CA THR A 416 0.49 29.12 30.59
C THR A 416 1.73 29.87 31.05
N ARG A 417 1.55 30.85 31.94
CA ARG A 417 2.66 31.62 32.50
C ARG A 417 3.49 30.72 33.42
N ALA A 418 4.60 30.21 32.92
CA ALA A 418 5.57 29.40 33.66
C ALA A 418 6.97 30.03 33.56
N PRO A 419 7.84 29.85 34.57
CA PRO A 419 9.23 30.25 34.47
C PRO A 419 9.89 29.46 33.33
N GLN A 420 10.71 30.14 32.52
CA GLN A 420 11.47 29.49 31.47
C GLN A 420 12.50 28.56 32.12
N GLU A 421 12.34 27.26 31.94
CA GLU A 421 13.25 26.28 32.49
C GLU A 421 14.53 26.20 31.65
N ASN A 422 15.66 25.95 32.30
CA ASN A 422 16.89 25.63 31.57
C ASN A 422 16.76 24.24 30.93
N LEU A 423 16.83 24.20 29.60
CA LEU A 423 16.81 22.97 28.79
C LEU A 423 18.21 22.34 28.62
N ASP A 424 19.26 23.03 29.08
CA ASP A 424 20.69 22.70 28.91
C ASP A 424 21.15 22.65 27.44
N CYS A 425 20.56 23.50 26.61
CA CYS A 425 20.89 23.66 25.20
C CYS A 425 22.12 24.57 25.01
N SER A 426 22.81 24.41 23.89
CA SER A 426 23.96 25.24 23.49
C SER A 426 23.72 25.76 22.08
N CYS A 427 22.80 26.71 21.95
CA CYS A 427 22.40 27.30 20.67
C CYS A 427 23.53 28.14 20.06
N ASP A 428 23.68 28.06 18.74
CA ASP A 428 24.58 28.93 17.98
C ASP A 428 24.12 30.40 18.10
N PRO A 429 25.04 31.37 18.28
CA PRO A 429 24.69 32.79 18.43
C PRO A 429 24.04 33.42 17.20
N SER A 430 24.12 32.79 16.02
CA SER A 430 23.39 33.20 14.81
C SER A 430 21.88 33.02 14.93
N ILE A 431 21.41 32.11 15.79
CA ILE A 431 20.00 31.79 15.98
C ILE A 431 19.35 32.85 16.88
N LEU A 432 18.39 33.59 16.31
CA LEU A 432 17.65 34.62 17.05
C LEU A 432 16.68 33.97 18.05
N PRO A 433 16.78 34.23 19.36
CA PRO A 433 15.90 33.60 20.34
C PRO A 433 14.49 34.17 20.30
N ILE A 434 13.53 33.35 20.76
CA ILE A 434 12.15 33.80 21.04
C ILE A 434 12.20 34.61 22.33
N VAL A 435 12.27 35.95 22.20
CA VAL A 435 12.46 36.87 23.35
C VAL A 435 11.18 37.03 24.17
N ASP A 436 10.03 37.18 23.51
CA ASP A 436 8.73 37.25 24.16
C ASP A 436 7.77 36.25 23.49
N PHE A 437 7.72 35.05 24.05
CA PHE A 437 6.86 33.97 23.59
C PHE A 437 5.39 34.39 23.55
N GLN A 438 4.91 35.13 24.57
CA GLN A 438 3.52 35.52 24.65
C GLN A 438 3.18 36.51 23.54
N THR A 439 4.02 37.51 23.31
CA THR A 439 3.77 38.47 22.23
C THR A 439 3.91 37.83 20.85
N GLN A 440 4.86 36.93 20.65
CA GLN A 440 5.11 36.31 19.34
C GLN A 440 4.07 35.26 18.94
N LEU A 441 3.50 34.51 19.90
CA LEU A 441 2.57 33.41 19.62
C LEU A 441 1.12 33.70 20.05
N ASN A 442 0.83 34.92 20.51
CA ASN A 442 -0.54 35.43 20.69
C ASN A 442 -1.04 36.02 19.37
N LEU A 443 -1.37 35.13 18.43
CA LEU A 443 -1.81 35.48 17.09
C LEU A 443 -3.22 36.07 17.12
N THR A 444 -3.43 37.13 16.34
CA THR A 444 -4.77 37.64 16.07
C THR A 444 -5.54 36.69 15.16
N MET A 445 -6.88 36.72 15.21
CA MET A 445 -7.72 35.92 14.30
C MET A 445 -7.41 36.18 12.81
N ALA A 446 -6.92 37.38 12.46
CA ALA A 446 -6.53 37.71 11.10
C ALA A 446 -5.24 37.00 10.69
N GLU A 447 -4.23 36.99 11.57
CA GLU A 447 -2.96 36.28 11.35
C GLU A 447 -3.18 34.77 11.27
N GLU A 448 -3.97 34.19 12.19
CA GLU A 448 -4.32 32.77 12.14
C GLU A 448 -4.98 32.38 10.81
N LYS A 449 -5.84 33.24 10.27
CA LYS A 449 -6.50 33.00 8.97
C LYS A 449 -5.50 33.01 7.82
N VAL A 450 -4.50 33.90 7.86
CA VAL A 450 -3.42 33.95 6.86
C VAL A 450 -2.55 32.69 6.96
N ILE A 451 -2.11 32.35 8.17
CA ILE A 451 -1.32 31.14 8.47
C ILE A 451 -2.07 29.91 7.99
N LYS A 452 -3.35 29.75 8.36
CA LYS A 452 -4.18 28.61 7.96
C LYS A 452 -4.26 28.48 6.43
N ARG A 453 -4.39 29.59 5.71
CA ARG A 453 -4.45 29.58 4.23
C ARG A 453 -3.13 29.12 3.61
N GLY A 454 -1.99 29.49 4.21
CA GLY A 454 -0.67 29.12 3.72
C GLY A 454 -0.22 27.70 4.11
N THR A 455 -0.60 27.24 5.30
CA THR A 455 -0.14 25.97 5.89
C THR A 455 -1.12 24.82 5.69
N LEU A 456 -2.43 25.11 5.70
CA LEU A 456 -3.51 24.11 5.61
C LEU A 456 -4.43 24.35 4.40
N PRO A 457 -3.90 24.48 3.16
CA PRO A 457 -4.69 24.84 1.97
C PRO A 457 -5.77 23.81 1.61
N TYR A 458 -5.70 22.60 2.17
CA TYR A 458 -6.62 21.49 1.90
C TYR A 458 -7.43 21.08 3.14
N GLY A 459 -7.39 21.89 4.20
CA GLY A 459 -7.90 21.57 5.53
C GLY A 459 -6.89 20.80 6.37
N ARG A 460 -6.98 20.95 7.70
CA ARG A 460 -6.13 20.19 8.61
C ARG A 460 -6.44 18.68 8.56
N PRO A 461 -5.44 17.82 8.79
CA PRO A 461 -5.69 16.42 9.12
C PRO A 461 -6.69 16.30 10.27
N ARG A 462 -7.71 15.44 10.11
CA ARG A 462 -8.66 15.07 11.17
C ARG A 462 -8.15 13.84 11.92
N VAL A 463 -8.39 13.77 13.22
CA VAL A 463 -7.95 12.65 14.07
C VAL A 463 -9.08 11.63 14.25
N LEU A 464 -8.87 10.41 13.78
CA LEU A 464 -9.84 9.30 13.83
C LEU A 464 -9.60 8.34 15.01
N GLN A 465 -8.53 8.56 15.77
CA GLN A 465 -8.17 7.75 16.93
C GLN A 465 -9.22 7.91 18.05
N LYS A 466 -9.70 6.79 18.61
CA LYS A 466 -10.85 6.78 19.54
C LYS A 466 -10.60 7.36 20.92
N ASN A 467 -9.36 7.45 21.39
CA ASN A 467 -9.00 7.96 22.73
C ASN A 467 -7.72 8.81 22.60
N SER A 468 -7.83 9.98 21.97
CA SER A 468 -6.69 10.84 21.66
C SER A 468 -7.03 12.29 22.01
N THR A 469 -6.22 12.90 22.86
CA THR A 469 -6.35 14.28 23.34
C THR A 469 -5.39 15.16 22.56
N VAL A 470 -5.92 15.84 21.55
CA VAL A 470 -5.11 16.60 20.58
C VAL A 470 -5.49 18.08 20.60
N CYS A 471 -4.48 18.95 20.59
CA CYS A 471 -4.66 20.38 20.37
C CYS A 471 -3.95 20.84 19.08
N LEU A 472 -4.38 22.00 18.58
CA LEU A 472 -3.70 22.66 17.47
C LEU A 472 -2.74 23.72 18.01
N LEU A 473 -1.50 23.67 17.53
CA LEU A 473 -0.51 24.70 17.77
C LEU A 473 -0.26 25.43 16.46
N TYR A 474 -0.48 26.74 16.47
CA TYR A 474 -0.22 27.62 15.35
C TYR A 474 1.16 28.27 15.53
N GLN A 475 1.93 28.28 14.45
CA GLN A 475 3.19 29.01 14.27
C GLN A 475 3.11 29.79 12.95
N HIS A 476 4.03 30.71 12.70
CA HIS A 476 3.96 31.54 11.49
C HIS A 476 4.12 30.74 10.18
N GLN A 477 4.95 29.70 10.17
CA GLN A 477 5.25 28.92 8.94
C GLN A 477 4.67 27.50 8.94
N PHE A 478 4.14 27.02 10.06
CA PHE A 478 3.53 25.69 10.16
C PHE A 478 2.40 25.63 11.19
N VAL A 479 1.58 24.59 11.10
CA VAL A 479 0.58 24.22 12.11
C VAL A 479 0.80 22.77 12.51
N SER A 480 0.65 22.45 13.79
CA SER A 480 0.80 21.08 14.28
C SER A 480 -0.42 20.59 15.07
N GLY A 481 -0.69 19.28 14.98
CA GLY A 481 -1.62 18.58 15.87
C GLY A 481 -0.83 17.88 16.97
N TYR A 482 -0.83 18.41 18.18
CA TYR A 482 -0.04 17.90 19.30
C TYR A 482 -0.84 16.95 20.19
N SER A 483 -0.33 15.74 20.44
CA SER A 483 -0.96 14.77 21.35
C SER A 483 -0.42 14.95 22.76
N HIS A 484 -1.33 15.23 23.70
CA HIS A 484 -1.00 15.25 25.13
C HIS A 484 -0.67 13.86 25.67
N ASP A 485 -1.30 12.83 25.11
CA ASP A 485 -1.12 11.45 25.56
C ASP A 485 0.29 10.93 25.22
N LEU A 486 0.86 11.38 24.10
CA LEU A 486 2.18 10.96 23.62
C LEU A 486 3.28 11.99 23.92
N LEU A 487 2.93 13.19 24.38
CA LEU A 487 3.84 14.33 24.55
C LEU A 487 4.65 14.63 23.29
N MET A 488 3.99 14.55 22.13
CA MET A 488 4.61 14.64 20.82
C MET A 488 3.60 15.08 19.73
N PRO A 489 4.03 15.81 18.68
CA PRO A 489 3.18 16.08 17.53
C PRO A 489 2.81 14.80 16.77
N LEU A 490 1.51 14.63 16.47
CA LEU A 490 1.03 13.60 15.55
C LEU A 490 1.30 13.97 14.10
N TRP A 491 1.28 15.26 13.78
CA TRP A 491 1.58 15.79 12.47
C TRP A 491 1.95 17.26 12.53
N THR A 492 2.76 17.72 11.57
CA THR A 492 2.90 19.14 11.21
C THR A 492 2.51 19.35 9.77
N SER A 493 2.06 20.55 9.42
CA SER A 493 1.78 20.93 8.04
C SER A 493 2.32 22.32 7.73
N TYR A 494 3.04 22.41 6.62
CA TYR A 494 3.71 23.63 6.16
C TYR A 494 3.80 23.62 4.62
N THR A 495 4.15 24.76 4.03
CA THR A 495 4.28 24.89 2.57
C THR A 495 5.61 25.53 2.26
N VAL A 496 6.41 24.86 1.41
CA VAL A 496 7.65 25.38 0.84
C VAL A 496 7.29 26.03 -0.49
N ASP A 497 7.49 27.33 -0.60
CA ASP A 497 7.32 28.06 -1.86
C ASP A 497 8.57 27.89 -2.73
N ARG A 498 8.43 28.10 -4.04
CA ARG A 498 9.50 27.88 -5.03
C ARG A 498 10.81 28.62 -4.71
N ASN A 499 10.72 29.81 -4.12
CA ASN A 499 11.86 30.70 -3.88
C ASN A 499 12.19 30.83 -2.38
N ASP A 500 11.65 29.94 -1.53
CA ASP A 500 11.97 29.96 -0.10
C ASP A 500 13.44 29.56 0.13
N SER A 501 14.08 30.22 1.09
CA SER A 501 15.47 29.96 1.46
C SER A 501 15.60 28.84 2.49
N PHE A 502 16.67 28.06 2.34
CA PHE A 502 17.06 27.02 3.29
C PHE A 502 18.42 27.36 3.89
N SER A 503 18.47 27.55 5.20
CA SER A 503 19.70 27.82 5.94
C SER A 503 20.61 26.58 5.98
N ALA A 504 21.91 26.81 5.85
CA ALA A 504 22.96 25.82 6.08
C ALA A 504 23.61 25.95 7.46
N GLU A 505 23.13 26.88 8.31
CA GLU A 505 23.62 27.10 9.68
C GLU A 505 23.32 25.89 10.57
N ASP A 506 24.20 25.65 11.55
CA ASP A 506 24.02 24.57 12.51
C ASP A 506 23.01 24.98 13.58
N PHE A 507 22.01 24.13 13.81
CA PHE A 507 20.99 24.26 14.85
C PHE A 507 21.00 23.08 15.82
N SER A 508 22.10 22.31 15.83
CA SER A 508 22.29 21.19 16.75
C SER A 508 22.24 21.64 18.20
N ASN A 509 21.66 20.80 19.06
CA ASN A 509 21.58 21.04 20.51
C ASN A 509 20.94 22.39 20.89
N CYS A 510 19.96 22.84 20.10
CA CYS A 510 19.19 24.06 20.35
C CYS A 510 17.68 23.76 20.35
N LEU A 511 17.01 24.11 21.44
CA LEU A 511 15.56 23.98 21.60
C LEU A 511 15.01 25.19 22.36
N TYR A 512 13.78 25.59 22.03
CA TYR A 512 13.01 26.58 22.78
C TYR A 512 11.78 25.93 23.42
N GLN A 513 11.54 26.23 24.70
CA GLN A 513 10.37 25.74 25.42
C GLN A 513 9.08 26.31 24.81
N ASP A 514 8.09 25.44 24.56
CA ASP A 514 6.75 25.88 24.19
C ASP A 514 5.89 26.00 25.45
N LEU A 515 5.46 27.22 25.79
CA LEU A 515 4.73 27.49 27.04
C LEU A 515 3.23 27.13 26.97
N ARG A 516 2.78 26.54 25.86
CA ARG A 516 1.41 26.02 25.70
C ARG A 516 1.27 24.56 26.15
N ILE A 517 2.38 23.85 26.32
CA ILE A 517 2.41 22.44 26.70
C ILE A 517 3.27 22.27 27.98
N PRO A 518 2.88 21.38 28.92
CA PRO A 518 3.72 21.05 30.05
C PRO A 518 5.07 20.47 29.62
N LEU A 519 6.16 20.99 30.17
CA LEU A 519 7.51 20.54 29.84
C LEU A 519 7.76 19.14 30.41
N SER A 520 8.26 18.24 29.57
CA SER A 520 8.69 16.89 29.96
C SER A 520 10.22 16.77 29.94
N PRO A 521 10.85 15.90 30.75
CA PRO A 521 12.28 15.62 30.65
C PRO A 521 12.74 15.21 29.24
N ILE A 522 11.88 14.52 28.47
CA ILE A 522 12.18 14.11 27.09
C ILE A 522 12.18 15.29 26.09
N HIS A 523 11.78 16.49 26.50
CA HIS A 523 11.84 17.70 25.68
C HIS A 523 13.13 18.50 25.90
N LYS A 524 14.00 18.10 26.82
CA LYS A 524 15.21 18.85 27.19
C LYS A 524 16.42 18.41 26.37
N CYS A 525 17.28 19.35 25.99
CA CYS A 525 18.55 19.04 25.33
C CYS A 525 19.43 18.10 26.16
N SER A 526 19.44 18.24 27.50
CA SER A 526 20.17 17.36 28.41
C SER A 526 19.81 15.88 28.27
N PHE A 527 18.57 15.54 27.89
CA PHE A 527 18.16 14.15 27.67
C PHE A 527 18.90 13.50 26.49
N TYR A 528 19.13 14.28 25.42
CA TYR A 528 19.77 13.81 24.18
C TYR A 528 21.27 14.09 24.11
N LYS A 529 21.79 15.01 24.93
CA LYS A 529 23.21 15.34 25.00
C LYS A 529 24.06 14.09 25.24
N ASN A 530 24.95 13.78 24.30
CA ASN A 530 25.80 12.58 24.29
C ASN A 530 25.02 11.26 24.46
N ASN A 531 23.78 11.19 23.98
CA ASN A 531 22.98 9.97 24.05
C ASN A 531 23.22 9.09 22.81
N ALA A 532 24.04 8.05 22.95
CA ALA A 532 24.37 7.14 21.85
C ALA A 532 23.20 6.28 21.36
N LYS A 533 22.09 6.19 22.11
CA LYS A 533 20.96 5.32 21.78
C LYS A 533 19.91 5.98 20.91
N LEU A 534 19.73 7.30 21.07
CA LEU A 534 18.60 8.02 20.50
C LEU A 534 18.90 9.52 20.48
N SER A 535 18.46 10.19 19.42
CA SER A 535 18.49 11.64 19.24
C SER A 535 17.06 12.16 19.08
N TYR A 536 16.91 13.39 18.58
CA TYR A 536 15.65 13.96 18.15
C TYR A 536 15.76 14.53 16.73
N GLY A 537 14.62 14.72 16.07
CA GLY A 537 14.48 15.43 14.81
C GLY A 537 13.30 16.38 14.86
N PHE A 538 13.15 17.22 13.83
CA PHE A 538 12.08 18.20 13.72
C PHE A 538 11.13 17.84 12.58
N LEU A 539 9.81 17.95 12.79
CA LEU A 539 8.83 17.64 11.75
C LEU A 539 8.70 18.77 10.73
N SER A 540 8.60 20.02 11.18
CA SER A 540 8.81 21.22 10.35
C SER A 540 10.30 21.59 10.37
N PRO A 541 10.96 21.77 9.22
CA PRO A 541 12.42 21.96 9.15
C PRO A 541 12.85 23.36 9.64
N PRO A 542 13.79 23.47 10.60
CA PRO A 542 14.36 24.76 11.00
C PRO A 542 15.16 25.47 9.91
N GLN A 543 15.64 24.71 8.91
CA GLN A 543 16.33 25.26 7.75
C GLN A 543 15.43 26.14 6.90
N LEU A 544 14.13 25.83 6.81
CA LEU A 544 13.19 26.58 5.98
C LEU A 544 12.82 27.90 6.67
N ASN A 545 13.09 29.02 6.01
CA ASN A 545 12.68 30.32 6.52
C ASN A 545 12.16 31.24 5.40
N LYS A 546 10.89 31.64 5.53
CA LYS A 546 10.24 32.57 4.59
C LYS A 546 10.71 34.01 4.81
N GLY A 547 11.55 34.50 3.90
CA GLY A 547 11.98 35.90 3.85
C GLY A 547 13.27 36.21 4.61
N SER A 548 13.98 35.21 5.13
CA SER A 548 15.32 35.35 5.72
C SER A 548 16.14 34.09 5.44
N SER A 549 17.46 34.23 5.30
CA SER A 549 18.39 33.11 5.14
C SER A 549 18.82 32.47 6.47
N GLN A 550 18.35 32.99 7.60
CA GLN A 550 18.66 32.48 8.95
C GLN A 550 17.78 31.28 9.33
N VAL A 551 18.18 30.52 10.34
CA VAL A 551 17.35 29.47 10.95
C VAL A 551 16.01 30.02 11.44
N TYR A 552 14.91 29.30 11.20
CA TYR A 552 13.59 29.67 11.70
C TYR A 552 13.37 29.19 13.14
N SER A 553 13.45 30.13 14.09
CA SER A 553 13.48 29.82 15.53
C SER A 553 12.23 29.13 16.07
N GLU A 554 11.04 29.37 15.52
CA GLU A 554 9.80 28.70 15.99
C GLU A 554 9.78 27.21 15.62
N ALA A 555 10.55 26.77 14.62
CA ALA A 555 10.72 25.35 14.34
C ALA A 555 11.60 24.64 15.40
N LEU A 556 12.35 25.39 16.21
CA LEU A 556 13.13 24.84 17.34
C LEU A 556 12.29 24.66 18.61
N LEU A 557 10.97 24.91 18.56
CA LEU A 557 10.08 24.65 19.68
C LEU A 557 10.05 23.16 20.04
N THR A 558 10.07 22.88 21.35
CA THR A 558 9.91 21.53 21.95
C THR A 558 8.65 20.78 21.49
N THR A 559 7.65 21.46 20.93
CA THR A 559 6.43 20.84 20.38
C THR A 559 6.54 20.41 18.92
N ASN A 560 7.66 20.71 18.24
CA ASN A 560 7.96 20.31 16.87
C ASN A 560 8.97 19.13 16.80
N MET A 561 9.49 18.69 17.95
CA MET A 561 10.49 17.62 18.00
C MET A 561 9.86 16.22 18.13
N VAL A 562 10.58 15.22 17.63
CA VAL A 562 10.23 13.79 17.70
C VAL A 562 11.47 12.95 18.00
N PRO A 563 11.37 11.82 18.74
CA PRO A 563 12.51 10.94 18.97
C PRO A 563 12.98 10.29 17.66
N MET A 564 14.29 10.37 17.38
CA MET A 564 14.86 9.96 16.09
C MET A 564 16.23 9.31 16.26
N TYR A 565 16.45 8.14 15.65
CA TYR A 565 17.75 7.49 15.61
C TYR A 565 18.73 8.29 14.75
N GLN A 566 19.99 8.34 15.17
CA GLN A 566 21.04 9.09 14.47
C GLN A 566 21.24 8.61 13.02
N SER A 567 21.12 7.31 12.76
CA SER A 567 21.18 6.75 11.42
C SER A 567 20.03 7.23 10.53
N PHE A 568 18.83 7.40 11.09
CA PHE A 568 17.68 7.93 10.37
C PHE A 568 17.77 9.44 10.14
N GLN A 569 18.46 10.20 11.00
CA GLN A 569 18.71 11.63 10.78
C GLN A 569 19.40 11.89 9.43
N VAL A 570 20.25 10.97 8.93
CA VAL A 570 20.86 11.08 7.59
C VAL A 570 19.80 11.14 6.49
N ILE A 571 18.82 10.23 6.54
CA ILE A 571 17.68 10.20 5.60
C ILE A 571 16.86 11.47 5.74
N TRP A 572 16.56 11.86 6.98
CA TRP A 572 15.72 13.01 7.29
C TRP A 572 16.35 14.34 6.85
N HIS A 573 17.65 14.51 7.09
CA HIS A 573 18.40 15.70 6.71
C HIS A 573 18.55 15.79 5.19
N TYR A 574 18.85 14.69 4.50
CA TYR A 574 18.92 14.71 3.04
C TYR A 574 17.56 15.06 2.40
N LEU A 575 16.48 14.51 2.96
CA LEU A 575 15.13 14.81 2.48
C LEU A 575 14.78 16.29 2.62
N HIS A 576 14.98 16.89 3.81
CA HIS A 576 14.61 18.28 4.06
C HIS A 576 15.61 19.29 3.48
N GLY A 577 16.91 18.96 3.54
CA GLY A 577 18.00 19.84 3.13
C GLY A 577 18.31 19.80 1.63
N THR A 578 17.86 18.78 0.89
CA THR A 578 18.14 18.64 -0.54
C THR A 578 16.88 18.39 -1.35
N LEU A 579 16.14 17.32 -1.05
CA LEU A 579 15.02 16.89 -1.90
C LEU A 579 13.82 17.83 -1.85
N LEU A 580 13.52 18.39 -0.67
CA LEU A 580 12.36 19.27 -0.51
C LEU A 580 12.53 20.58 -1.29
N GLN A 581 13.75 21.11 -1.35
CA GLN A 581 14.11 22.24 -2.21
C GLN A 581 13.89 21.89 -3.68
N ARG A 582 14.47 20.78 -4.15
CA ARG A 582 14.32 20.31 -5.53
C ARG A 582 12.84 20.13 -5.91
N TYR A 583 12.05 19.49 -5.04
CA TYR A 583 10.62 19.31 -5.28
C TYR A 583 9.84 20.62 -5.30
N ALA A 584 10.17 21.60 -4.43
CA ALA A 584 9.54 22.91 -4.46
C ALA A 584 9.86 23.67 -5.76
N GLU A 585 11.09 23.57 -6.27
CA GLU A 585 11.49 24.16 -7.55
C GLU A 585 10.75 23.53 -8.74
N GLU A 586 10.75 22.20 -8.83
CA GLU A 586 10.15 21.43 -9.91
C GLU A 586 8.62 21.57 -9.97
N ARG A 587 7.97 21.74 -8.81
CA ARG A 587 6.50 21.72 -8.68
C ARG A 587 5.87 23.09 -8.43
N ASN A 588 6.67 24.16 -8.47
CA ASN A 588 6.25 25.53 -8.17
C ASN A 588 5.62 25.67 -6.77
N GLY A 589 6.33 25.12 -5.79
CA GLY A 589 5.92 25.02 -4.40
C GLY A 589 5.33 23.65 -4.05
N ILE A 590 5.48 23.25 -2.80
CA ILE A 590 5.01 21.97 -2.27
C ILE A 590 4.50 22.11 -0.84
N ASN A 591 3.29 21.62 -0.58
CA ASN A 591 2.76 21.47 0.77
C ASN A 591 3.21 20.12 1.34
N VAL A 592 3.59 20.12 2.61
CA VAL A 592 4.12 18.97 3.31
C VAL A 592 3.29 18.71 4.56
N VAL A 593 2.96 17.44 4.80
CA VAL A 593 2.50 16.96 6.10
C VAL A 593 3.41 15.83 6.54
N SER A 594 4.06 15.97 7.69
CA SER A 594 4.97 14.96 8.24
C SER A 594 4.60 14.58 9.66
N GLY A 595 4.91 13.36 10.08
CA GLY A 595 4.64 12.92 11.45
C GLY A 595 5.17 11.52 11.77
N PRO A 596 5.18 11.16 13.06
CA PRO A 596 5.56 9.83 13.53
C PRO A 596 4.47 8.79 13.24
N VAL A 597 4.87 7.53 13.17
CA VAL A 597 3.98 6.38 13.02
C VAL A 597 4.27 5.35 14.10
N PHE A 598 3.20 4.73 14.62
CA PHE A 598 3.26 3.66 15.61
C PHE A 598 2.42 2.49 15.12
N ASP A 599 3.12 1.41 14.76
CA ASP A 599 2.58 0.16 14.19
C ASP A 599 3.50 -0.96 14.67
N SER A 600 3.47 -1.20 15.98
CA SER A 600 4.36 -2.12 16.68
C SER A 600 3.92 -3.57 16.51
N ASP A 601 2.62 -3.78 16.26
CA ASP A 601 2.03 -5.07 15.93
C ASP A 601 2.05 -5.40 14.43
N TYR A 602 2.65 -4.50 13.61
CA TYR A 602 2.91 -4.65 12.18
C TYR A 602 1.67 -5.04 11.37
N ASP A 603 0.53 -4.50 11.77
CA ASP A 603 -0.80 -4.78 11.23
C ASP A 603 -1.27 -3.72 10.21
N GLY A 604 -0.46 -2.68 10.00
CA GLY A 604 -0.69 -1.61 9.03
C GLY A 604 -1.70 -0.55 9.50
N ARG A 605 -2.08 -0.56 10.77
CA ARG A 605 -2.97 0.43 11.39
C ARG A 605 -2.28 1.12 12.56
N TYR A 606 -2.89 2.21 13.03
CA TYR A 606 -2.40 2.89 14.22
C TYR A 606 -2.56 1.99 15.46
N ASP A 607 -1.49 1.88 16.25
CA ASP A 607 -1.49 1.14 17.50
C ASP A 607 -2.55 1.67 18.49
N SER A 608 -3.16 0.77 19.25
CA SER A 608 -4.02 1.15 20.38
C SER A 608 -3.20 1.75 21.53
N LEU A 609 -3.81 2.55 22.41
CA LEU A 609 -3.12 3.11 23.58
C LEU A 609 -2.50 2.01 24.48
N GLU A 610 -3.12 0.83 24.55
CA GLU A 610 -2.58 -0.33 25.27
C GLU A 610 -1.30 -0.85 24.60
N THR A 611 -1.34 -1.04 23.28
CA THR A 611 -0.19 -1.43 22.47
C THR A 611 0.95 -0.42 22.60
N LEU A 612 0.66 0.88 22.57
CA LEU A 612 1.65 1.93 22.75
C LEU A 612 2.35 1.87 24.11
N LYS A 613 1.58 1.68 25.19
CA LYS A 613 2.13 1.52 26.55
C LYS A 613 3.01 0.28 26.69
N GLN A 614 2.63 -0.83 26.05
CA GLN A 614 3.44 -2.06 26.08
C GLN A 614 4.76 -1.92 25.31
N ASN A 615 4.83 -1.01 24.33
CA ASN A 615 5.99 -0.79 23.48
C ASN A 615 6.81 0.46 23.86
N SER A 616 6.47 1.14 24.96
CA SER A 616 7.29 2.21 25.51
C SER A 616 8.63 1.65 26.02
N ARG A 617 9.68 2.48 25.94
CA ARG A 617 11.02 2.11 26.38
C ARG A 617 11.51 3.02 27.48
N THR A 618 12.33 2.49 28.37
CA THR A 618 13.03 3.31 29.37
C THR A 618 14.43 3.66 28.88
N ILE A 619 14.70 4.95 28.68
CA ILE A 619 16.02 5.49 28.33
C ILE A 619 16.35 6.61 29.31
N ARG A 620 17.52 6.55 29.96
CA ARG A 620 17.94 7.53 31.00
C ARG A 620 16.86 7.76 32.08
N ASN A 621 16.23 6.66 32.54
CA ASN A 621 15.15 6.65 33.53
C ASN A 621 13.90 7.46 33.14
N GLN A 622 13.70 7.72 31.84
CA GLN A 622 12.48 8.31 31.32
C GLN A 622 11.79 7.31 30.40
N GLU A 623 10.46 7.26 30.50
CA GLU A 623 9.63 6.53 29.55
C GLU A 623 9.53 7.33 28.25
N ILE A 624 9.81 6.67 27.13
CA ILE A 624 9.78 7.27 25.81
C ILE A 624 9.23 6.28 24.80
N LEU A 625 8.36 6.77 23.92
CA LEU A 625 7.81 6.02 22.81
C LEU A 625 8.58 6.40 21.55
N ILE A 626 9.21 5.42 20.90
CA ILE A 626 10.01 5.65 19.69
C ILE A 626 9.16 5.25 18.47
N PRO A 627 8.97 6.13 17.47
CA PRO A 627 8.20 5.81 16.27
C PRO A 627 8.74 4.57 15.56
N THR A 628 7.86 3.72 15.02
CA THR A 628 8.26 2.59 14.18
C THR A 628 8.62 3.06 12.77
N HIS A 629 7.94 4.10 12.29
CA HIS A 629 8.16 4.74 10.99
C HIS A 629 7.95 6.26 11.10
N PHE A 630 8.31 6.99 10.05
CA PHE A 630 7.90 8.37 9.83
C PHE A 630 7.12 8.47 8.52
N PHE A 631 5.98 9.14 8.52
CA PHE A 631 5.21 9.39 7.31
C PHE A 631 5.47 10.81 6.80
N ILE A 632 5.38 10.96 5.48
CA ILE A 632 5.42 12.26 4.80
C ILE A 632 4.42 12.23 3.64
N VAL A 633 3.60 13.27 3.54
CA VAL A 633 2.67 13.49 2.44
C VAL A 633 3.03 14.81 1.77
N LEU A 634 3.48 14.72 0.53
CA LEU A 634 3.80 15.85 -0.34
C LEU A 634 2.62 16.12 -1.28
N THR A 635 2.21 17.38 -1.38
CA THR A 635 1.09 17.79 -2.23
C THR A 635 1.45 19.05 -3.02
N SER A 636 1.27 18.99 -4.33
CA SER A 636 1.40 20.13 -5.24
C SER A 636 0.25 20.15 -6.25
N CYS A 637 0.29 21.04 -7.23
CA CYS A 637 -0.71 21.06 -8.30
C CYS A 637 -0.26 20.19 -9.47
N LYS A 638 -1.19 19.51 -10.15
CA LYS A 638 -0.92 18.87 -11.45
C LYS A 638 -0.46 19.88 -12.50
N ASN A 639 -1.05 21.08 -12.49
CA ASN A 639 -0.63 22.20 -13.31
C ASN A 639 0.43 23.02 -12.57
N THR A 640 1.69 22.91 -12.96
CA THR A 640 2.83 23.58 -12.30
C THR A 640 2.86 25.09 -12.47
N SER A 641 1.95 25.69 -13.25
CA SER A 641 1.75 27.15 -13.25
C SER A 641 1.03 27.65 -11.99
N GLN A 642 0.35 26.76 -11.26
CA GLN A 642 -0.36 27.06 -10.01
C GLN A 642 0.52 26.77 -8.81
N ILE A 643 0.31 27.49 -7.71
CA ILE A 643 0.94 27.23 -6.41
C ILE A 643 0.03 26.34 -5.54
N PRO A 644 0.58 25.61 -4.53
CA PRO A 644 -0.18 24.64 -3.73
C PRO A 644 -1.51 25.15 -3.15
N SER A 645 -1.61 26.42 -2.77
CA SER A 645 -2.82 27.03 -2.21
C SER A 645 -3.94 27.29 -3.22
N GLN A 646 -3.68 27.11 -4.52
CA GLN A 646 -4.58 27.46 -5.62
C GLN A 646 -4.89 26.28 -6.55
N CYS A 647 -4.46 25.06 -6.20
CA CYS A 647 -4.61 23.91 -7.08
C CYS A 647 -6.08 23.61 -7.42
N GLU A 648 -6.35 23.45 -8.72
CA GLU A 648 -7.59 22.83 -9.20
C GLU A 648 -7.54 21.31 -9.04
N ASN A 649 -6.44 20.69 -9.46
CA ASN A 649 -6.18 19.24 -9.34
C ASN A 649 -4.89 19.02 -8.57
N LEU A 650 -4.95 18.14 -7.56
CA LEU A 650 -3.80 17.81 -6.72
C LEU A 650 -2.91 16.76 -7.39
N ASP A 651 -1.60 16.91 -7.19
CA ASP A 651 -0.60 15.88 -7.42
C ASP A 651 0.04 15.50 -6.08
N THR A 652 0.08 14.21 -5.77
CA THR A 652 0.41 13.73 -4.42
C THR A 652 1.49 12.65 -4.45
N LEU A 653 2.38 12.69 -3.47
CA LEU A 653 3.39 11.68 -3.22
C LEU A 653 3.50 11.43 -1.72
N ALA A 654 3.38 10.19 -1.28
CA ALA A 654 3.43 9.84 0.14
C ALA A 654 4.47 8.75 0.42
N PHE A 655 5.02 8.77 1.63
CA PHE A 655 6.06 7.84 2.09
C PHE A 655 5.75 7.35 3.51
N ILE A 656 6.13 6.11 3.82
CA ILE A 656 6.16 5.55 5.17
C ILE A 656 7.56 4.97 5.39
N LEU A 657 8.46 5.75 5.97
CA LEU A 657 9.89 5.44 6.06
C LEU A 657 10.21 4.66 7.33
N PRO A 658 10.88 3.51 7.24
CA PRO A 658 11.18 2.68 8.41
C PRO A 658 12.19 3.38 9.32
N HIS A 659 11.83 3.54 10.59
CA HIS A 659 12.66 4.21 11.58
C HIS A 659 13.60 3.20 12.26
N ARG A 660 14.74 2.94 11.61
CA ARG A 660 15.69 1.89 12.01
C ARG A 660 16.92 2.47 12.70
N THR A 661 17.58 1.65 13.51
CA THR A 661 18.81 1.99 14.23
C THR A 661 20.05 2.04 13.35
N ASP A 662 19.99 1.47 12.15
CA ASP A 662 21.07 1.48 11.16
C ASP A 662 20.51 1.60 9.73
N ASN A 663 21.40 1.89 8.78
CA ASN A 663 21.08 1.98 7.34
C ASN A 663 21.54 0.72 6.58
N SER A 664 21.53 -0.46 7.23
CA SER A 664 21.92 -1.73 6.59
C SER A 664 21.02 -2.10 5.42
N GLU A 665 19.78 -1.62 5.41
CA GLU A 665 18.85 -1.76 4.29
C GLU A 665 19.41 -1.21 2.98
N SER A 666 20.08 -0.07 3.07
CA SER A 666 20.54 0.69 1.90
C SER A 666 21.92 0.24 1.42
N CYS A 667 22.62 -0.59 2.21
CA CYS A 667 24.02 -0.93 2.01
C CYS A 667 24.86 0.32 1.70
N ALA A 668 24.74 1.34 2.56
CA ALA A 668 25.22 2.69 2.29
C ALA A 668 26.76 2.82 2.18
N HIS A 669 27.52 1.80 2.60
CA HIS A 669 28.97 1.85 2.54
C HIS A 669 29.48 1.98 1.09
N GLY A 670 30.24 3.04 0.82
CA GLY A 670 30.77 3.34 -0.52
C GLY A 670 29.76 3.95 -1.51
N LYS A 671 28.55 4.28 -1.07
CA LYS A 671 27.52 4.96 -1.89
C LYS A 671 27.35 6.42 -1.48
N HIS A 672 27.07 7.28 -2.45
CA HIS A 672 26.69 8.67 -2.19
C HIS A 672 25.25 8.75 -1.64
N GLU A 673 24.99 9.67 -0.71
CA GLU A 673 23.66 9.82 -0.05
C GLU A 673 22.52 10.03 -1.05
N SER A 674 22.78 10.80 -2.12
CA SER A 674 21.78 11.06 -3.16
C SER A 674 21.26 9.80 -3.87
N SER A 675 22.07 8.75 -3.99
CA SER A 675 21.62 7.52 -4.63
C SER A 675 20.75 6.71 -3.68
N TRP A 676 21.28 6.36 -2.50
CA TRP A 676 20.63 5.36 -1.67
C TRP A 676 19.43 5.92 -0.89
N VAL A 677 19.40 7.22 -0.55
CA VAL A 677 18.25 7.83 0.14
C VAL A 677 17.06 7.93 -0.81
N GLU A 678 17.28 8.35 -2.06
CA GLU A 678 16.22 8.41 -3.07
C GLU A 678 15.71 7.01 -3.43
N GLU A 679 16.58 6.01 -3.56
CA GLU A 679 16.18 4.60 -3.73
C GLU A 679 15.31 4.10 -2.56
N LEU A 680 15.69 4.43 -1.32
CA LEU A 680 14.94 4.07 -0.11
C LEU A 680 13.55 4.72 -0.10
N LEU A 681 13.46 6.02 -0.40
CA LEU A 681 12.18 6.74 -0.51
C LEU A 681 11.30 6.12 -1.59
N ARG A 682 11.87 5.78 -2.75
CA ARG A 682 11.15 5.18 -3.87
C ARG A 682 10.61 3.79 -3.54
N LEU A 683 11.35 3.01 -2.77
CA LEU A 683 10.95 1.69 -2.27
C LEU A 683 9.81 1.76 -1.25
N HIS A 684 9.88 2.75 -0.35
CA HIS A 684 8.96 2.99 0.77
C HIS A 684 7.88 4.05 0.50
N ARG A 685 7.64 4.36 -0.77
CA ARG A 685 6.45 5.13 -1.14
C ARG A 685 5.17 4.38 -0.74
N ALA A 686 4.12 5.12 -0.48
CA ALA A 686 2.86 4.60 -0.01
C ALA A 686 1.68 5.35 -0.64
N ARG A 687 0.48 4.78 -0.54
CA ARG A 687 -0.76 5.50 -0.81
C ARG A 687 -1.01 6.46 0.35
N ILE A 688 -1.70 7.57 0.11
CA ILE A 688 -2.17 8.42 1.21
C ILE A 688 -3.11 7.62 2.12
N THR A 689 -3.90 6.70 1.55
CA THR A 689 -4.75 5.78 2.32
C THR A 689 -3.95 4.88 3.27
N ASP A 690 -2.74 4.44 2.89
CA ASP A 690 -1.86 3.69 3.80
C ASP A 690 -1.43 4.56 4.98
N VAL A 691 -1.11 5.84 4.72
CA VAL A 691 -0.81 6.81 5.77
C VAL A 691 -2.03 7.04 6.68
N GLU A 692 -3.23 7.20 6.12
CA GLU A 692 -4.47 7.37 6.91
C GLU A 692 -4.74 6.18 7.83
N HIS A 693 -4.56 4.95 7.33
CA HIS A 693 -4.74 3.74 8.13
C HIS A 693 -3.73 3.63 9.27
N ILE A 694 -2.44 3.83 8.98
CA ILE A 694 -1.36 3.62 9.95
C ILE A 694 -1.21 4.75 10.97
N THR A 695 -1.78 5.93 10.69
CA THR A 695 -1.72 7.10 11.59
C THR A 695 -3.06 7.38 12.29
N GLY A 696 -4.17 6.89 11.74
CA GLY A 696 -5.50 7.30 12.17
C GLY A 696 -5.80 8.77 11.84
N LEU A 697 -5.17 9.33 10.82
CA LEU A 697 -5.44 10.67 10.30
C LEU A 697 -6.36 10.61 9.07
N SER A 698 -6.98 11.74 8.73
CA SER A 698 -7.70 11.91 7.47
C SER A 698 -7.41 13.26 6.81
N PHE A 699 -6.89 13.22 5.58
CA PHE A 699 -6.42 14.38 4.82
C PHE A 699 -7.49 14.93 3.88
N TYR A 700 -7.30 16.16 3.40
CA TYR A 700 -8.03 16.79 2.28
C TYR A 700 -9.55 16.95 2.46
N GLN A 701 -10.06 16.98 3.70
CA GLN A 701 -11.51 17.05 3.94
C GLN A 701 -12.16 18.41 3.61
N GLU A 702 -11.37 19.46 3.38
CA GLU A 702 -11.86 20.81 3.02
C GLU A 702 -11.70 21.10 1.52
N ARG A 703 -11.30 20.09 0.72
CA ARG A 703 -11.30 20.18 -0.75
C ARG A 703 -12.73 20.24 -1.30
N LYS A 704 -12.88 20.84 -2.48
CA LYS A 704 -14.20 21.09 -3.10
C LYS A 704 -14.65 19.93 -3.98
N GLU A 705 -13.72 19.09 -4.40
CA GLU A 705 -13.95 17.94 -5.25
C GLU A 705 -14.90 16.94 -4.57
N PRO A 706 -15.71 16.20 -5.35
CA PRO A 706 -16.48 15.09 -4.83
C PRO A 706 -15.61 14.11 -4.04
N ILE A 707 -16.17 13.54 -2.98
CA ILE A 707 -15.42 12.67 -2.06
C ILE A 707 -14.86 11.44 -2.82
N SER A 708 -15.58 10.89 -3.80
CA SER A 708 -15.06 9.80 -4.64
C SER A 708 -13.77 10.17 -5.38
N ASP A 709 -13.62 11.43 -5.80
CA ASP A 709 -12.44 11.89 -6.52
C ASP A 709 -11.26 12.08 -5.56
N ILE A 710 -11.55 12.52 -4.33
CA ILE A 710 -10.56 12.53 -3.23
C ILE A 710 -10.13 11.10 -2.85
N LEU A 711 -11.06 10.13 -2.82
CA LEU A 711 -10.71 8.73 -2.56
C LEU A 711 -9.84 8.17 -3.68
N LYS A 712 -10.17 8.45 -4.96
CA LYS A 712 -9.33 8.08 -6.11
C LYS A 712 -7.90 8.59 -5.93
N LEU A 713 -7.75 9.88 -5.61
CA LEU A 713 -6.44 10.50 -5.33
C LEU A 713 -5.70 9.77 -4.20
N LYS A 714 -6.38 9.49 -3.09
CA LYS A 714 -5.77 8.87 -1.90
C LYS A 714 -5.36 7.42 -2.11
N THR A 715 -6.03 6.69 -3.00
CA THR A 715 -5.71 5.29 -3.34
C THR A 715 -4.61 5.16 -4.40
N GLN A 716 -4.23 6.25 -5.05
CA GLN A 716 -3.18 6.23 -6.06
C GLN A 716 -1.82 5.93 -5.42
N LEU A 717 -1.06 5.05 -6.07
CA LEU A 717 0.37 4.86 -5.81
C LEU A 717 1.10 5.17 -7.12
N PRO A 718 2.10 6.06 -7.13
CA PRO A 718 2.91 6.32 -8.31
C PRO A 718 3.55 5.02 -8.86
N PRO A 719 3.66 4.84 -10.18
CA PRO A 719 4.30 3.66 -10.77
C PRO A 719 5.81 3.63 -10.50
N PHE A 720 6.42 2.44 -10.52
CA PHE A 720 7.88 2.34 -10.69
C PHE A 720 8.12 2.46 -12.20
N ASN A 721 8.68 3.57 -12.67
CA ASN A 721 9.21 3.58 -14.02
C ASN A 721 10.42 2.65 -14.04
N GLN A 722 10.40 1.62 -14.90
CA GLN A 722 11.58 0.78 -15.15
C GLN A 722 12.65 1.52 -15.97
N GLU A 723 12.33 2.71 -16.49
CA GLU A 723 13.19 3.57 -17.30
C GLU A 723 13.91 4.68 -16.51
N ASP A 724 13.66 4.80 -15.19
CA ASP A 724 14.31 5.81 -14.32
C ASP A 724 15.38 5.20 -13.41
#